data_AF-A0A7V4SUD8-F1
#
_entry.id   AF-A0A7V4SUD8-F1
#
_cell.length_a   1.000
_cell.length_b   1.000
_cell.length_c   1.000
_cell.angle_alpha   90.00
_cell.angle_beta   90.00
_cell.angle_gamma   90.00
#
_symmetry.space_group_name_H-M   'P 1'
#
loop_
_entity.id
_entity.type
_entity.pdbx_description
1 polymer ?
#
loop_
_entity_poly.entity_id
_entity_poly.type
_entity_poly.pdbx_seq_one_letter_code
_entity_poly.pdbx_strand_id
1 'polypeptide(L)'
;MFRFYFSKVSDVSVFTITVAHSTTSSYVAGPISDGVDHTIWSSVGHNSATATEWATIYLGSSAVQVDKLTVFSPTSTAVGMPIDFELQYSTDGSNWSTIPGQVYVNYTPHIGTHDFTFEPVTCKYLRLYATRLGQDSDGKYRLVLGGIDVTPAVQTATPTLRWTYNGTPLNYTLLLSPVAHFPEEQTIKIEGITGTSYTPTVPLAQGTWYWTVKATNQAGRQGKYLTTVKFDIGHLPDSEFDHIAALRCERVCDWRNVSNRDTGGDGYSFAFLDNSIKSEGQSSLRVAITVNSLNKTTGQMNTGTSDVPFRYAGRALACSGLSSFSFDIYPKRFCDTTATIVPSSKYVWFRMVDLSGNVVADQAVDPNGVLPIGQWSTVTVPLSGRRCQVTRIEFYVKAGASKLTWDERVFFNIDNLTQAPVADMTPPSTPNISSAGYTIDGNISAFIASEDPESGVVEYRYAIGSAPGLDDIVGWKSNGASPNVAESGVVFVDGQSCYVSAKAVNSIGMESWVGTSSAITKVKLVAGPRAAKTHPMGSWIALRDQVVTASFPGRFYVEQPDRSAGIGVLSTDSVTIGDRVTVYGQTQVLGHEAVISGHAADTRAGEPLEPVAMTNASTGGGSTGIQEAPTDDAGANRCAVGLSNVGCLVRTFGNASYVDPTGEFFYLDDGSGISDGSGYTGIRVLTSGLLVPVEETFARVTGILGVTDLGGRCIRLLRPRAISDLVYERTANYVLNPGFESGVLSPWVTAGTPGQIISGTYYFSIVAQSGNFFFAQYGNYATKSGTIYQVASVKPGASYSASVWSRVLHGGNTQEAAKNRIGIDPTGGTDPASPNIIWSDWDSQSAWYYSEWHRISTPIVAVLGDRVTVFLEYLQQETPGWHIN
;
A
#
# COMPACT_ATOMS: atom_id res chain seq x y z
N MET A 1 -35.03 59.20 -34.79
CA MET A 1 -33.90 58.36 -35.25
C MET A 1 -32.82 58.48 -34.18
N PHE A 2 -32.71 57.52 -33.25
CA PHE A 2 -31.70 57.55 -32.18
C PHE A 2 -30.82 56.31 -32.31
N ARG A 3 -29.51 56.53 -32.51
CA ARG A 3 -28.46 55.49 -32.50
C ARG A 3 -28.05 55.25 -31.05
N PHE A 4 -28.20 54.02 -30.58
CA PHE A 4 -27.69 53.57 -29.29
C PHE A 4 -26.30 52.98 -29.51
N TYR A 5 -25.31 53.45 -28.73
CA TYR A 5 -23.95 52.93 -28.71
C TYR A 5 -23.83 51.93 -27.55
N PHE A 6 -23.36 50.72 -27.84
CA PHE A 6 -23.08 49.67 -26.85
C PHE A 6 -21.57 49.61 -26.63
N SER A 7 -21.12 49.58 -25.38
CA SER A 7 -19.71 49.34 -25.02
C SER A 7 -19.44 47.85 -24.81
N LYS A 8 -18.17 47.46 -25.00
CA LYS A 8 -17.64 46.08 -25.00
C LYS A 8 -18.03 45.31 -23.73
N VAL A 9 -18.35 44.03 -23.89
CA VAL A 9 -18.59 43.04 -22.83
C VAL A 9 -17.37 43.02 -21.89
N SER A 10 -17.57 43.40 -20.64
CA SER A 10 -16.64 43.14 -19.54
C SER A 10 -17.19 41.96 -18.75
N ASP A 11 -16.43 40.88 -18.70
CA ASP A 11 -16.63 39.68 -17.88
C ASP A 11 -17.67 38.66 -18.37
N VAL A 12 -17.46 38.20 -19.60
CA VAL A 12 -17.20 36.77 -19.82
C VAL A 12 -15.72 36.70 -20.20
N SER A 13 -14.94 35.75 -19.69
CA SER A 13 -13.51 35.57 -19.98
C SER A 13 -13.30 35.30 -21.48
N VAL A 14 -13.33 36.37 -22.27
CA VAL A 14 -12.87 36.41 -23.65
C VAL A 14 -11.37 36.64 -23.56
N PHE A 15 -10.62 35.55 -23.67
CA PHE A 15 -9.16 35.54 -23.71
C PHE A 15 -8.68 36.52 -24.79
N THR A 16 -8.05 37.60 -24.37
CA THR A 16 -7.24 38.42 -25.28
C THR A 16 -5.80 38.02 -25.02
N ILE A 17 -5.31 37.04 -25.77
CA ILE A 17 -3.94 36.57 -25.65
C ILE A 17 -3.02 37.71 -26.08
N THR A 18 -2.18 38.18 -25.16
CA THR A 18 -1.06 39.07 -25.46
C THR A 18 0.22 38.31 -25.15
N VAL A 19 1.11 38.18 -26.13
CA VAL A 19 2.38 37.47 -25.99
C VAL A 19 3.52 38.47 -25.89
N ALA A 20 4.39 38.29 -24.89
CA ALA A 20 5.66 39.00 -24.76
C ALA A 20 6.82 38.02 -25.02
N HIS A 21 7.79 38.41 -25.84
CA HIS A 21 8.93 37.58 -26.23
C HIS A 21 10.21 38.39 -26.47
N SER A 22 11.38 37.73 -26.48
CA SER A 22 12.64 38.30 -26.95
C SER A 22 12.60 38.45 -28.49
N THR A 23 13.05 39.55 -29.08
CA THR A 23 13.09 39.72 -30.56
C THR A 23 14.47 40.10 -31.05
N THR A 24 14.98 39.36 -32.05
CA THR A 24 15.42 39.86 -33.37
C THR A 24 15.87 38.70 -34.30
N SER A 25 15.22 38.57 -35.46
CA SER A 25 15.74 38.25 -36.81
C SER A 25 15.09 37.09 -37.62
N SER A 26 14.92 37.41 -38.91
CA SER A 26 14.60 36.66 -40.16
C SER A 26 13.48 35.61 -40.29
N TYR A 27 12.75 35.23 -39.24
CA TYR A 27 11.43 34.57 -39.40
C TYR A 27 10.36 35.39 -38.69
N VAL A 28 9.57 36.15 -39.44
CA VAL A 28 8.33 36.74 -38.92
C VAL A 28 7.20 36.38 -39.87
N ALA A 29 6.27 35.54 -39.42
CA ALA A 29 4.93 35.42 -40.00
C ALA A 29 3.90 34.97 -38.93
N GLY A 30 3.25 35.95 -38.28
CA GLY A 30 1.98 35.81 -37.52
C GLY A 30 2.07 35.75 -35.98
N PRO A 31 1.06 36.23 -35.22
CA PRO A 31 1.03 36.11 -33.76
C PRO A 31 0.90 34.63 -33.34
N ILE A 32 1.70 34.16 -32.37
CA ILE A 32 1.65 32.81 -31.77
C ILE A 32 0.27 32.41 -31.18
N SER A 33 -0.72 33.31 -31.21
CA SER A 33 -2.03 33.17 -30.55
C SER A 33 -3.22 33.50 -31.45
N ASP A 34 -3.00 33.53 -32.77
CA ASP A 34 -4.04 33.82 -33.75
C ASP A 34 -4.94 32.60 -34.07
N GLY A 35 -4.63 31.43 -33.52
CA GLY A 35 -5.40 30.19 -33.70
C GLY A 35 -5.26 29.57 -35.10
N VAL A 36 -4.26 29.99 -35.88
CA VAL A 36 -3.94 29.50 -37.21
C VAL A 36 -2.73 28.56 -37.13
N ASP A 37 -2.83 27.37 -37.71
CA ASP A 37 -1.81 26.30 -37.67
C ASP A 37 -0.69 26.46 -38.72
N HIS A 38 -0.64 27.62 -39.38
CA HIS A 38 0.28 27.91 -40.48
C HIS A 38 1.14 29.17 -40.27
N THR A 39 1.00 29.83 -39.13
CA THR A 39 1.84 30.96 -38.70
C THR A 39 2.96 30.46 -37.78
N ILE A 40 4.14 31.07 -37.85
CA ILE A 40 5.33 30.60 -37.13
C ILE A 40 5.91 31.75 -36.31
N TRP A 41 6.14 31.47 -35.03
CA TRP A 41 6.90 32.33 -34.15
C TRP A 41 8.23 31.68 -33.76
N SER A 42 9.30 32.48 -33.68
CA SER A 42 10.61 32.03 -33.20
C SER A 42 11.24 33.03 -32.23
N SER A 43 12.02 32.50 -31.27
CA SER A 43 12.87 33.28 -30.38
C SER A 43 14.19 33.71 -31.04
N VAL A 44 15.00 34.49 -30.30
CA VAL A 44 16.39 34.77 -30.70
C VAL A 44 17.19 33.47 -30.84
N GLY A 45 18.06 33.41 -31.86
CA GLY A 45 18.92 32.26 -32.12
C GLY A 45 20.21 32.27 -31.31
N HIS A 46 20.52 31.13 -30.72
CA HIS A 46 21.70 30.88 -29.89
C HIS A 46 22.68 29.92 -30.56
N ASN A 47 23.92 29.93 -30.09
CA ASN A 47 24.96 28.98 -30.52
C ASN A 47 25.02 27.71 -29.67
N SER A 48 24.19 27.62 -28.62
CA SER A 48 24.16 26.50 -27.69
C SER A 48 22.73 26.03 -27.47
N ALA A 49 22.55 24.71 -27.39
CA ALA A 49 21.28 24.10 -27.02
C ALA A 49 20.86 24.47 -25.59
N THR A 50 21.80 24.79 -24.69
CA THR A 50 21.54 25.09 -23.28
C THR A 50 21.08 26.53 -23.00
N ALA A 51 20.87 27.33 -24.04
CA ALA A 51 20.28 28.66 -23.88
C ALA A 51 18.81 28.55 -23.43
N THR A 52 18.33 29.56 -22.70
CA THR A 52 16.94 29.60 -22.21
C THR A 52 16.13 30.60 -23.01
N GLU A 53 14.92 30.21 -23.38
CA GLU A 53 13.93 31.06 -24.08
C GLU A 53 12.53 30.71 -23.59
N TRP A 54 11.59 31.65 -23.72
CA TRP A 54 10.22 31.42 -23.25
C TRP A 54 9.17 32.07 -24.14
N ALA A 55 7.97 31.48 -24.11
CA ALA A 55 6.77 32.04 -24.70
C ALA A 55 5.71 32.21 -23.61
N THR A 56 5.32 33.46 -23.34
CA THR A 56 4.37 33.81 -22.28
C THR A 56 3.02 34.21 -22.85
N ILE A 57 1.95 33.73 -22.23
CA ILE A 57 0.55 34.05 -22.50
C ILE A 57 -0.01 34.84 -21.33
N TYR A 58 -0.55 36.03 -21.60
CA TYR A 58 -1.38 36.76 -20.65
C TYR A 58 -2.86 36.38 -20.78
N LEU A 59 -3.47 35.96 -19.67
CA LEU A 59 -4.83 35.42 -19.61
C LEU A 59 -5.89 36.45 -19.22
N GLY A 60 -5.48 37.61 -18.68
CA GLY A 60 -6.38 38.72 -18.35
C GLY A 60 -6.06 39.43 -17.02
N SER A 61 -6.81 40.49 -16.71
CA SER A 61 -6.60 41.32 -15.51
C SER A 61 -6.96 40.60 -14.20
N SER A 62 -7.75 39.53 -14.27
CA SER A 62 -8.16 38.67 -13.16
C SER A 62 -7.54 37.27 -13.32
N ALA A 63 -7.25 36.60 -12.19
CA ALA A 63 -6.71 35.25 -12.23
C ALA A 63 -7.79 34.25 -12.63
N VAL A 64 -7.42 33.26 -13.45
CA VAL A 64 -8.29 32.20 -13.98
C VAL A 64 -7.69 30.84 -13.67
N GLN A 65 -8.53 29.82 -13.51
CA GLN A 65 -8.03 28.45 -13.41
C GLN A 65 -7.74 27.89 -14.81
N VAL A 66 -6.63 27.16 -14.94
CA VAL A 66 -6.14 26.56 -16.18
C VAL A 66 -5.67 25.14 -15.87
N ASP A 67 -6.06 24.18 -16.69
CA ASP A 67 -5.67 22.76 -16.56
C ASP A 67 -5.01 22.20 -17.84
N LYS A 68 -4.94 22.98 -18.92
CA LYS A 68 -4.32 22.53 -20.16
C LYS A 68 -3.68 23.64 -20.99
N LEU A 69 -2.49 23.33 -21.51
CA LEU A 69 -1.75 24.11 -22.51
C LEU A 69 -1.62 23.28 -23.80
N THR A 70 -1.99 23.86 -24.93
CA THR A 70 -1.82 23.26 -26.26
C THR A 70 -0.74 24.03 -27.03
N VAL A 71 0.21 23.31 -27.62
CA VAL A 71 1.29 23.88 -28.44
C VAL A 71 1.23 23.25 -29.83
N PHE A 72 1.32 24.05 -30.88
CA PHE A 72 1.35 23.57 -32.26
C PHE A 72 2.80 23.55 -32.79
N SER A 73 3.16 22.48 -33.51
CA SER A 73 4.48 22.39 -34.14
C SER A 73 4.63 23.37 -35.31
N PRO A 74 5.81 23.96 -35.56
CA PRO A 74 6.06 24.77 -36.75
C PRO A 74 6.19 23.89 -38.01
N THR A 75 5.35 24.16 -39.02
CA THR A 75 5.33 23.52 -40.36
C THR A 75 5.35 21.97 -40.35
N SER A 76 5.74 21.34 -41.47
CA SER A 76 5.74 19.89 -41.65
C SER A 76 6.97 19.17 -41.08
N THR A 77 7.77 19.80 -40.21
CA THR A 77 9.03 19.20 -39.70
C THR A 77 9.32 19.40 -38.21
N ALA A 78 8.51 20.15 -37.44
CA ALA A 78 8.69 20.38 -35.99
C ALA A 78 10.09 20.90 -35.57
N VAL A 79 10.82 21.52 -36.51
CA VAL A 79 12.20 22.00 -36.33
C VAL A 79 12.23 23.20 -35.38
N GLY A 80 13.20 23.23 -34.45
CA GLY A 80 13.36 24.31 -33.47
C GLY A 80 12.39 24.25 -32.26
N MET A 81 11.58 23.20 -32.12
CA MET A 81 10.80 22.97 -30.90
C MET A 81 11.71 22.62 -29.70
N PRO A 82 11.28 22.90 -28.45
CA PRO A 82 12.11 22.71 -27.27
C PRO A 82 12.28 21.22 -26.93
N ILE A 83 13.47 20.87 -26.42
CA ILE A 83 13.83 19.51 -26.01
C ILE A 83 13.69 19.36 -24.49
N ASP A 84 14.17 20.34 -23.72
CA ASP A 84 13.91 20.41 -22.28
C ASP A 84 13.18 21.72 -21.97
N PHE A 85 12.09 21.63 -21.22
CA PHE A 85 11.29 22.79 -20.86
C PHE A 85 10.39 22.52 -19.64
N GLU A 86 9.93 23.60 -19.05
CA GLU A 86 8.97 23.61 -17.97
C GLU A 86 7.74 24.41 -18.35
N LEU A 87 6.56 23.99 -17.88
CA LEU A 87 5.39 24.84 -17.90
C LEU A 87 5.30 25.59 -16.57
N GLN A 88 5.18 26.91 -16.64
CA GLN A 88 5.20 27.78 -15.48
C GLN A 88 4.02 28.75 -15.49
N TYR A 89 3.57 29.14 -14.30
CA TYR A 89 2.45 30.06 -14.12
C TYR A 89 2.82 31.22 -13.19
N SER A 90 2.10 32.33 -13.32
CA SER A 90 2.28 33.53 -12.51
C SER A 90 0.99 34.32 -12.34
N THR A 91 0.84 35.01 -11.21
CA THR A 91 -0.29 35.93 -10.94
C THR A 91 0.08 37.40 -11.18
N ASP A 92 1.36 37.72 -11.35
CA ASP A 92 1.89 39.09 -11.47
C ASP A 92 2.81 39.30 -12.69
N GLY A 93 3.16 38.23 -13.41
CA GLY A 93 4.02 38.24 -14.59
C GLY A 93 5.52 38.36 -14.28
N SER A 94 5.90 38.49 -13.01
CA SER A 94 7.28 38.69 -12.56
C SER A 94 7.80 37.50 -11.72
N ASN A 95 6.96 36.94 -10.86
CA ASN A 95 7.26 35.76 -10.05
C ASN A 95 6.65 34.52 -10.69
N TRP A 96 7.47 33.53 -11.02
CA TRP A 96 7.06 32.34 -11.77
C TRP A 96 7.20 31.08 -10.92
N SER A 97 6.21 30.20 -10.99
CA SER A 97 6.24 28.88 -10.35
C SER A 97 6.04 27.79 -11.39
N THR A 98 6.76 26.68 -11.27
CA THR A 98 6.60 25.51 -12.13
C THR A 98 5.32 24.78 -11.79
N ILE A 99 4.55 24.40 -12.82
CA ILE A 99 3.34 23.59 -12.65
C ILE A 99 3.76 22.18 -12.22
N PRO A 100 3.21 21.63 -11.12
CA PRO A 100 3.55 20.29 -10.66
C PRO A 100 3.44 19.24 -11.78
N GLY A 101 4.49 18.44 -11.95
CA GLY A 101 4.56 17.38 -12.96
C GLY A 101 4.79 17.84 -14.40
N GLN A 102 4.90 19.16 -14.67
CA GLN A 102 5.09 19.70 -16.02
C GLN A 102 6.54 20.12 -16.30
N VAL A 103 7.46 19.20 -16.01
CA VAL A 103 8.90 19.32 -16.33
C VAL A 103 9.25 18.25 -17.35
N TYR A 104 9.72 18.68 -18.52
CA TYR A 104 9.99 17.81 -19.66
C TYR A 104 11.49 17.78 -19.95
N VAL A 105 12.04 16.57 -19.99
CA VAL A 105 13.47 16.32 -20.25
C VAL A 105 13.58 15.31 -21.39
N ASN A 106 14.43 15.59 -22.37
CA ASN A 106 14.55 14.81 -23.62
C ASN A 106 13.21 14.67 -24.36
N TYR A 107 12.37 15.70 -24.31
CA TYR A 107 11.13 15.72 -25.08
C TYR A 107 11.45 15.54 -26.57
N THR A 108 10.71 14.65 -27.23
CA THR A 108 10.88 14.38 -28.67
C THR A 108 9.73 15.06 -29.43
N PRO A 109 9.96 16.23 -30.06
CA PRO A 109 8.94 16.91 -30.83
C PRO A 109 8.47 16.08 -32.02
N HIS A 110 7.21 16.22 -32.39
CA HIS A 110 6.62 15.58 -33.56
C HIS A 110 5.72 16.60 -34.28
N ILE A 111 5.33 16.28 -35.50
CA ILE A 111 4.47 17.17 -36.29
C ILE A 111 3.04 17.05 -35.76
N GLY A 112 2.40 18.17 -35.46
CA GLY A 112 1.01 18.22 -35.03
C GLY A 112 0.79 19.02 -33.75
N THR A 113 -0.22 18.60 -32.99
CA THR A 113 -0.67 19.26 -31.76
C THR A 113 -0.10 18.56 -30.54
N HIS A 114 0.44 19.35 -29.61
CA HIS A 114 0.98 18.88 -28.34
C HIS A 114 0.10 19.38 -27.20
N ASP A 115 -0.60 18.45 -26.55
CA ASP A 115 -1.49 18.76 -25.43
C ASP A 115 -0.82 18.41 -24.09
N PHE A 116 -0.67 19.42 -23.24
CA PHE A 116 -0.13 19.30 -21.90
C PHE A 116 -1.26 19.55 -20.89
N THR A 117 -1.66 18.51 -20.16
CA THR A 117 -2.73 18.57 -19.15
C THR A 117 -2.14 18.47 -17.75
N PHE A 118 -2.72 19.19 -16.79
CA PHE A 118 -2.25 19.31 -15.42
C PHE A 118 -3.38 19.63 -14.45
N GLU A 119 -3.15 19.40 -13.15
CA GLU A 119 -4.06 19.84 -12.09
C GLU A 119 -4.33 21.35 -12.19
N PRO A 120 -5.60 21.81 -12.05
CA PRO A 120 -5.96 23.20 -12.24
C PRO A 120 -5.10 24.19 -11.43
N VAL A 121 -4.41 25.11 -12.11
CA VAL A 121 -3.65 26.21 -11.49
C VAL A 121 -4.34 27.55 -11.69
N THR A 122 -4.34 28.39 -10.66
CA THR A 122 -4.95 29.74 -10.71
C THR A 122 -3.89 30.78 -11.08
N CYS A 123 -3.99 31.39 -12.27
CA CYS A 123 -2.96 32.29 -12.77
C CYS A 123 -3.50 33.42 -13.67
N LYS A 124 -2.68 34.46 -13.88
CA LYS A 124 -2.89 35.51 -14.89
C LYS A 124 -1.96 35.38 -16.09
N TYR A 125 -0.85 34.66 -15.90
CA TYR A 125 0.15 34.39 -16.93
C TYR A 125 0.52 32.92 -16.89
N LEU A 126 0.73 32.37 -18.08
CA LEU A 126 1.26 31.02 -18.29
C LEU A 126 2.42 31.11 -19.27
N ARG A 127 3.48 30.33 -19.10
CA ARG A 127 4.57 30.28 -20.07
C ARG A 127 5.11 28.88 -20.27
N LEU A 128 5.57 28.62 -21.49
CA LEU A 128 6.52 27.55 -21.77
C LEU A 128 7.92 28.14 -21.60
N TYR A 129 8.71 27.55 -20.71
CA TYR A 129 10.07 27.99 -20.39
C TYR A 129 11.07 26.91 -20.80
N ALA A 130 11.74 27.11 -21.93
CA ALA A 130 12.70 26.16 -22.46
C ALA A 130 14.07 26.29 -21.79
N THR A 131 14.64 25.15 -21.41
CA THR A 131 15.97 25.00 -20.79
C THR A 131 16.94 24.25 -21.68
N ARG A 132 16.43 23.55 -22.71
CA ARG A 132 17.22 23.08 -23.85
C ARG A 132 16.45 23.25 -25.17
N LEU A 133 17.01 24.07 -26.06
CA LEU A 133 16.42 24.43 -27.35
C LEU A 133 16.68 23.39 -28.44
N GLY A 134 15.76 23.29 -29.39
CA GLY A 134 15.96 22.54 -30.62
C GLY A 134 16.83 23.30 -31.60
N GLN A 135 17.62 22.56 -32.39
CA GLN A 135 18.39 23.14 -33.49
C GLN A 135 17.49 23.38 -34.71
N ASP A 136 17.64 24.53 -35.35
CA ASP A 136 16.94 24.88 -36.57
C ASP A 136 17.69 24.44 -37.84
N SER A 137 17.06 24.66 -39.01
CA SER A 137 17.62 24.30 -40.32
C SER A 137 18.90 25.06 -40.69
N ASP A 138 19.19 26.18 -40.01
CA ASP A 138 20.39 27.00 -40.23
C ASP A 138 21.50 26.69 -39.20
N GLY A 139 21.29 25.68 -38.35
CA GLY A 139 22.26 25.23 -37.34
C GLY A 139 22.27 26.04 -36.04
N LYS A 140 21.32 26.97 -35.84
CA LYS A 140 21.16 27.76 -34.60
C LYS A 140 20.15 27.10 -33.67
N TYR A 141 20.22 27.44 -32.38
CA TYR A 141 19.29 26.92 -31.37
C TYR A 141 18.24 27.98 -31.03
N ARG A 142 16.95 27.68 -31.22
CA ARG A 142 15.82 28.61 -31.03
C ARG A 142 14.65 27.88 -30.36
N LEU A 143 13.73 28.64 -29.78
CA LEU A 143 12.38 28.18 -29.46
C LEU A 143 11.46 28.59 -30.61
N VAL A 144 10.95 27.61 -31.35
CA VAL A 144 10.08 27.82 -32.52
C VAL A 144 8.76 27.10 -32.32
N LEU A 145 7.65 27.83 -32.46
CA LEU A 145 6.29 27.34 -32.22
C LEU A 145 5.37 27.73 -33.38
N GLY A 146 4.49 26.82 -33.80
CA GLY A 146 3.43 27.08 -34.78
C GLY A 146 2.19 27.74 -34.17
N GLY A 147 2.11 27.78 -32.83
CA GLY A 147 1.05 28.44 -32.08
C GLY A 147 0.98 27.92 -30.66
N ILE A 148 0.26 28.64 -29.80
CA ILE A 148 0.00 28.25 -28.42
C ILE A 148 -1.45 28.62 -28.05
N ASP A 149 -2.14 27.70 -27.39
CA ASP A 149 -3.52 27.86 -26.96
C ASP A 149 -3.70 27.35 -25.52
N VAL A 150 -4.61 27.94 -24.77
CA VAL A 150 -4.85 27.61 -23.35
C VAL A 150 -6.30 27.22 -23.17
N THR A 151 -6.52 26.04 -22.60
CA THR A 151 -7.86 25.64 -22.16
C THR A 151 -8.00 25.99 -20.67
N PRO A 152 -9.00 26.79 -20.28
CA PRO A 152 -9.24 27.08 -18.87
C PRO A 152 -9.77 25.84 -18.16
N ALA A 153 -9.44 25.71 -16.88
CA ALA A 153 -10.08 24.70 -16.05
C ALA A 153 -11.58 25.01 -15.96
N VAL A 154 -12.33 24.03 -16.46
CA VAL A 154 -13.78 23.83 -16.47
C VAL A 154 -14.62 24.97 -15.86
N GLN A 155 -15.36 25.69 -16.72
CA GLN A 155 -16.57 26.35 -16.26
C GLN A 155 -17.59 25.29 -15.86
N THR A 156 -18.28 25.51 -14.73
CA THR A 156 -19.44 24.71 -14.32
C THR A 156 -20.38 24.49 -15.52
N ALA A 157 -20.96 23.29 -15.70
CA ALA A 157 -21.90 23.01 -16.79
C ALA A 157 -23.13 23.94 -16.82
N THR A 158 -23.32 24.75 -15.79
CA THR A 158 -24.27 25.86 -15.69
C THR A 158 -23.54 27.21 -15.57
N PRO A 159 -22.85 27.69 -16.63
CA PRO A 159 -22.04 28.91 -16.52
C PRO A 159 -22.92 30.14 -16.30
N THR A 160 -22.48 31.07 -15.46
CA THR A 160 -23.20 32.32 -15.24
C THR A 160 -22.84 33.34 -16.32
N LEU A 161 -23.76 33.57 -17.25
CA LEU A 161 -23.65 34.55 -18.34
C LEU A 161 -23.90 35.95 -17.78
N ARG A 162 -23.00 36.91 -18.01
CA ARG A 162 -23.11 38.28 -17.48
C ARG A 162 -22.98 39.32 -18.60
N TRP A 163 -23.71 40.43 -18.48
CA TRP A 163 -23.63 41.56 -19.40
C TRP A 163 -23.77 42.88 -18.65
N THR A 164 -23.33 43.98 -19.26
CA THR A 164 -23.51 45.33 -18.73
C THR A 164 -24.50 46.12 -19.59
N TYR A 165 -25.28 46.99 -18.96
CA TYR A 165 -26.26 47.83 -19.66
C TYR A 165 -26.37 49.20 -18.99
N ASN A 166 -26.11 50.25 -19.76
CA ASN A 166 -26.11 51.64 -19.28
C ASN A 166 -27.51 52.27 -19.41
N GLY A 167 -28.52 51.71 -18.72
CA GLY A 167 -29.91 52.20 -18.70
C GLY A 167 -30.79 51.48 -17.66
N THR A 168 -32.09 51.74 -17.65
CA THR A 168 -33.11 51.08 -16.79
C THR A 168 -34.02 50.15 -17.60
N PRO A 169 -33.59 48.92 -17.91
CA PRO A 169 -34.39 47.98 -18.68
C PRO A 169 -35.53 47.42 -17.81
N LEU A 170 -36.64 47.06 -18.46
CA LEU A 170 -37.71 46.28 -17.85
C LEU A 170 -37.29 44.82 -17.71
N ASN A 171 -36.71 44.25 -18.77
CA ASN A 171 -36.19 42.89 -18.80
C ASN A 171 -35.22 42.67 -19.97
N TYR A 172 -34.63 41.48 -20.05
CA TYR A 172 -33.79 41.02 -21.15
C TYR A 172 -34.30 39.72 -21.78
N THR A 173 -33.95 39.52 -23.05
CA THR A 173 -34.08 38.26 -23.79
C THR A 173 -32.68 37.75 -24.14
N LEU A 174 -32.31 36.57 -23.67
CA LEU A 174 -31.05 35.88 -23.95
C LEU A 174 -31.27 34.72 -24.92
N LEU A 175 -30.37 34.57 -25.89
CA LEU A 175 -30.28 33.42 -26.78
C LEU A 175 -29.00 32.65 -26.44
N LEU A 176 -29.10 31.33 -26.39
CA LEU A 176 -28.00 30.40 -26.15
C LEU A 176 -28.06 29.26 -27.16
N SER A 177 -26.98 29.00 -27.89
CA SER A 177 -26.94 28.01 -28.97
C SER A 177 -25.53 27.42 -29.14
N PRO A 178 -25.36 26.16 -29.56
CA PRO A 178 -24.07 25.62 -30.00
C PRO A 178 -23.63 26.19 -31.36
N VAL A 179 -24.46 27.03 -32.01
CA VAL A 179 -24.19 27.60 -33.33
C VAL A 179 -24.28 29.13 -33.30
N ALA A 180 -23.23 29.79 -33.80
CA ALA A 180 -23.04 31.25 -33.67
C ALA A 180 -24.13 32.13 -34.31
N HIS A 181 -24.95 31.58 -35.21
CA HIS A 181 -26.03 32.29 -35.90
C HIS A 181 -27.43 32.03 -35.32
N PHE A 182 -27.52 31.33 -34.18
CA PHE A 182 -28.76 31.12 -33.41
C PHE A 182 -29.98 30.65 -34.24
N PRO A 183 -29.89 29.51 -34.96
CA PRO A 183 -31.06 28.92 -35.60
C PRO A 183 -32.12 28.57 -34.56
N GLU A 184 -33.40 28.81 -34.85
CA GLU A 184 -34.52 28.75 -33.88
C GLU A 184 -34.59 27.40 -33.16
N GLU A 185 -34.41 26.32 -33.92
CA GLU A 185 -34.46 24.94 -33.45
C GLU A 185 -33.24 24.49 -32.63
N GLN A 186 -32.18 25.30 -32.58
CA GLN A 186 -30.95 25.04 -31.81
C GLN A 186 -30.66 26.16 -30.81
N THR A 187 -31.67 26.99 -30.53
CA THR A 187 -31.51 28.15 -29.67
C THR A 187 -32.42 28.02 -28.46
N ILE A 188 -31.81 27.96 -27.28
CA ILE A 188 -32.53 28.19 -26.04
C ILE A 188 -32.78 29.69 -25.94
N LYS A 189 -34.05 30.07 -25.92
CA LYS A 189 -34.49 31.45 -25.76
C LYS A 189 -35.02 31.65 -24.34
N ILE A 190 -34.38 32.55 -23.60
CA ILE A 190 -34.75 32.91 -22.23
C ILE A 190 -35.28 34.34 -22.24
N GLU A 191 -36.51 34.56 -21.78
CA GLU A 191 -37.16 35.86 -21.74
C GLU A 191 -37.43 36.30 -20.30
N GLY A 192 -37.53 37.61 -20.08
CA GLY A 192 -37.98 38.16 -18.79
C GLY A 192 -36.89 38.30 -17.72
N ILE A 193 -35.61 38.21 -18.07
CA ILE A 193 -34.52 38.33 -17.10
C ILE A 193 -34.48 39.77 -16.55
N THR A 194 -34.53 39.96 -15.23
CA THR A 194 -34.56 41.29 -14.59
C THR A 194 -33.20 41.79 -14.11
N GLY A 195 -32.23 40.88 -13.94
CA GLY A 195 -30.84 41.20 -13.60
C GLY A 195 -29.92 41.34 -14.80
N THR A 196 -28.63 41.55 -14.55
CA THR A 196 -27.55 41.63 -15.55
C THR A 196 -26.76 40.32 -15.71
N SER A 197 -27.36 39.21 -15.26
CA SER A 197 -26.77 37.89 -15.35
C SER A 197 -27.83 36.80 -15.47
N TYR A 198 -27.48 35.68 -16.08
CA TYR A 198 -28.29 34.48 -16.16
C TYR A 198 -27.44 33.23 -15.97
N THR A 199 -27.89 32.32 -15.11
CA THR A 199 -27.29 31.01 -14.91
C THR A 199 -28.28 29.97 -15.42
N PRO A 200 -27.93 29.12 -16.39
CA PRO A 200 -28.78 28.01 -16.83
C PRO A 200 -29.22 27.16 -15.64
N THR A 201 -30.50 26.84 -15.56
CA THR A 201 -31.08 25.97 -14.52
C THR A 201 -30.81 24.49 -14.76
N VAL A 202 -30.33 24.16 -15.97
CA VAL A 202 -29.95 22.81 -16.39
C VAL A 202 -28.54 22.83 -16.98
N PRO A 203 -27.75 21.77 -16.80
CA PRO A 203 -26.40 21.70 -17.36
C PRO A 203 -26.42 21.73 -18.90
N LEU A 204 -25.32 22.21 -19.49
CA LEU A 204 -25.05 22.21 -20.92
C LEU A 204 -24.08 21.08 -21.27
N ALA A 205 -24.20 20.53 -22.49
CA ALA A 205 -23.26 19.54 -23.04
C ALA A 205 -21.86 20.13 -23.20
N GLN A 206 -20.83 19.27 -23.17
CA GLN A 206 -19.43 19.67 -23.43
C GLN A 206 -19.28 20.19 -24.85
N GLY A 207 -18.36 21.15 -25.04
CA GLY A 207 -18.04 21.74 -26.33
C GLY A 207 -18.39 23.23 -26.42
N THR A 208 -18.37 23.75 -27.63
CA THR A 208 -18.53 25.19 -27.89
C THR A 208 -19.98 25.63 -27.86
N TRP A 209 -20.20 26.76 -27.19
CA TRP A 209 -21.49 27.44 -27.05
C TRP A 209 -21.35 28.93 -27.37
N TYR A 210 -22.47 29.50 -27.81
CA TYR A 210 -22.62 30.91 -28.18
C TYR A 210 -23.82 31.49 -27.47
N TRP A 211 -23.70 32.71 -26.95
CA TRP A 211 -24.85 33.43 -26.41
C TRP A 211 -24.87 34.89 -26.85
N THR A 212 -26.07 35.47 -26.86
CA THR A 212 -26.29 36.90 -27.06
C THR A 212 -27.52 37.35 -26.28
N VAL A 213 -27.61 38.65 -25.97
CA VAL A 213 -28.72 39.21 -25.18
C VAL A 213 -29.19 40.53 -25.78
N LYS A 214 -30.48 40.82 -25.63
CA LYS A 214 -31.07 42.14 -25.92
C LYS A 214 -31.91 42.63 -24.74
N ALA A 215 -32.01 43.95 -24.58
CA ALA A 215 -32.82 44.59 -23.55
C ALA A 215 -34.18 45.06 -24.08
N THR A 216 -35.19 45.04 -23.22
CA THR A 216 -36.50 45.67 -23.42
C THR A 216 -36.67 46.78 -22.38
N ASN A 217 -37.09 47.98 -22.79
CA ASN A 217 -37.30 49.10 -21.86
C ASN A 217 -38.71 49.09 -21.22
N GLN A 218 -38.96 50.00 -20.26
CA GLN A 218 -40.26 50.15 -19.58
C GLN A 218 -41.45 50.45 -20.51
N ALA A 219 -41.18 50.94 -21.73
CA ALA A 219 -42.20 51.19 -22.76
C ALA A 219 -42.39 50.00 -23.73
N GLY A 220 -41.81 48.84 -23.44
CA GLY A 220 -41.94 47.62 -24.25
C GLY A 220 -41.11 47.60 -25.55
N ARG A 221 -40.23 48.58 -25.77
CA ARG A 221 -39.39 48.65 -26.98
C ARG A 221 -38.12 47.82 -26.81
N GLN A 222 -37.82 46.99 -27.81
CA GLN A 222 -36.66 46.08 -27.81
C GLN A 222 -35.45 46.67 -28.53
N GLY A 223 -34.26 46.46 -27.98
CA GLY A 223 -32.98 46.77 -28.62
C GLY A 223 -32.50 45.69 -29.60
N LYS A 224 -31.32 45.91 -30.21
CA LYS A 224 -30.60 44.87 -30.97
C LYS A 224 -29.92 43.89 -30.02
N TYR A 225 -29.70 42.66 -30.49
CA TYR A 225 -28.82 41.72 -29.82
C TYR A 225 -27.39 42.25 -29.76
N LEU A 226 -26.72 42.01 -28.63
CA LEU A 226 -25.29 42.27 -28.47
C LEU A 226 -24.46 41.38 -29.40
N THR A 227 -23.18 41.71 -29.53
CA THR A 227 -22.21 40.85 -30.21
C THR A 227 -22.24 39.46 -29.57
N THR A 228 -22.33 38.44 -30.43
CA THR A 228 -22.28 37.03 -30.01
C THR A 228 -21.01 36.76 -29.21
N VAL A 229 -21.18 36.12 -28.05
CA VAL A 229 -20.08 35.70 -27.18
C VAL A 229 -19.93 34.19 -27.28
N LYS A 230 -18.71 33.71 -27.56
CA LYS A 230 -18.33 32.28 -27.56
C LYS A 230 -17.82 31.90 -26.17
N PHE A 231 -18.17 30.70 -25.69
CA PHE A 231 -17.55 30.04 -24.54
C PHE A 231 -17.54 28.53 -24.74
N ASP A 232 -16.75 27.81 -23.95
CA ASP A 232 -16.63 26.35 -24.02
C ASP A 232 -17.01 25.72 -22.67
N ILE A 233 -17.74 24.60 -22.73
CA ILE A 233 -18.00 23.73 -21.57
C ILE A 233 -16.98 22.60 -21.61
N GLY A 234 -16.12 22.55 -20.58
CA GLY A 234 -15.08 21.53 -20.41
C GLY A 234 -15.59 20.23 -19.78
N HIS A 235 -14.70 19.25 -19.67
CA HIS A 235 -14.95 17.97 -19.00
C HIS A 235 -15.02 18.16 -17.47
N LEU A 236 -16.13 17.83 -16.82
CA LEU A 236 -16.26 17.93 -15.36
C LEU A 236 -15.50 16.79 -14.66
N PRO A 237 -14.84 17.03 -13.51
CA PRO A 237 -14.13 15.97 -12.79
C PRO A 237 -15.10 14.87 -12.32
N ASP A 238 -14.66 13.62 -12.46
CA ASP A 238 -15.39 12.44 -12.02
C ASP A 238 -15.65 12.51 -10.50
N SER A 239 -16.91 12.69 -10.10
CA SER A 239 -17.33 12.46 -8.71
C SER A 239 -17.63 10.98 -8.49
N GLU A 240 -17.36 10.49 -7.27
CA GLU A 240 -17.50 9.10 -6.80
C GLU A 240 -18.95 8.57 -6.87
N PHE A 241 -19.47 8.30 -8.06
CA PHE A 241 -20.81 7.72 -8.23
C PHE A 241 -20.80 6.41 -9.02
N ASP A 242 -21.80 5.60 -8.72
CA ASP A 242 -22.14 4.33 -9.34
C ASP A 242 -22.31 4.45 -10.87
N HIS A 243 -21.80 3.46 -11.61
CA HIS A 243 -21.71 3.43 -13.08
C HIS A 243 -23.09 3.57 -13.77
N ILE A 244 -24.18 3.26 -13.08
CA ILE A 244 -25.57 3.39 -13.58
C ILE A 244 -26.05 4.85 -13.57
N ALA A 245 -25.57 5.67 -12.63
CA ALA A 245 -25.98 7.07 -12.54
C ALA A 245 -25.40 7.95 -13.67
N ALA A 246 -24.31 7.52 -14.30
CA ALA A 246 -23.60 8.24 -15.36
C ALA A 246 -24.37 8.27 -16.70
N LEU A 247 -25.29 7.34 -16.93
CA LEU A 247 -26.07 7.25 -18.19
C LEU A 247 -27.39 8.03 -18.16
N ARG A 248 -27.71 8.68 -17.03
CA ARG A 248 -28.94 9.48 -16.89
C ARG A 248 -28.89 10.71 -17.79
N CYS A 249 -29.98 10.97 -18.52
CA CYS A 249 -30.06 12.10 -19.45
C CYS A 249 -29.80 13.46 -18.78
N GLU A 250 -30.20 13.64 -17.51
CA GLU A 250 -29.91 14.83 -16.67
C GLU A 250 -28.42 15.22 -16.65
N ARG A 251 -27.52 14.25 -16.87
CA ARG A 251 -26.08 14.46 -16.99
C ARG A 251 -25.67 14.75 -18.44
N VAL A 252 -26.36 15.68 -19.10
CA VAL A 252 -26.03 16.09 -20.48
C VAL A 252 -24.59 16.62 -20.61
N CYS A 253 -24.01 17.11 -19.52
CA CYS A 253 -22.61 17.52 -19.42
C CYS A 253 -21.59 16.38 -19.54
N ASP A 254 -22.02 15.11 -19.51
CA ASP A 254 -21.15 13.96 -19.82
C ASP A 254 -21.18 13.62 -21.31
N TRP A 255 -21.94 14.38 -22.10
CA TRP A 255 -21.99 14.23 -23.55
C TRP A 255 -21.30 15.40 -24.23
N ARG A 256 -20.66 15.11 -25.35
CA ARG A 256 -19.86 16.05 -26.11
C ARG A 256 -20.52 16.40 -27.44
N ASN A 257 -20.75 17.69 -27.63
CA ASN A 257 -21.08 18.28 -28.91
C ASN A 257 -19.88 18.18 -29.84
N VAL A 258 -20.14 17.88 -31.11
CA VAL A 258 -19.09 17.77 -32.12
C VAL A 258 -19.24 18.93 -33.09
N SER A 259 -18.16 19.68 -33.27
CA SER A 259 -18.10 20.81 -34.20
C SER A 259 -17.71 20.35 -35.60
N ASN A 260 -17.90 21.23 -36.58
CA ASN A 260 -17.40 21.02 -37.94
C ASN A 260 -15.88 20.90 -38.00
N ARG A 261 -15.13 21.48 -37.05
CA ARG A 261 -13.67 21.32 -36.98
C ARG A 261 -13.31 19.88 -36.61
N ASP A 262 -14.05 19.29 -35.68
CA ASP A 262 -13.83 17.91 -35.21
C ASP A 262 -14.12 16.86 -36.29
N THR A 263 -14.97 17.17 -37.27
CA THR A 263 -15.34 16.27 -38.37
C THR A 263 -14.70 16.64 -39.71
N GLY A 264 -13.67 17.50 -39.73
CA GLY A 264 -13.04 17.94 -40.97
C GLY A 264 -13.97 18.70 -41.95
N GLY A 265 -15.04 19.33 -41.43
CA GLY A 265 -16.04 20.09 -42.17
C GLY A 265 -17.38 19.36 -42.36
N ASP A 266 -17.44 18.05 -42.11
CA ASP A 266 -18.58 17.24 -42.57
C ASP A 266 -19.93 17.48 -41.86
N GLY A 267 -19.94 17.99 -40.63
CA GLY A 267 -21.19 18.27 -39.91
C GLY A 267 -21.00 18.78 -38.49
N TYR A 268 -22.10 18.87 -37.75
CA TYR A 268 -22.08 19.19 -36.32
C TYR A 268 -23.18 18.43 -35.59
N SER A 269 -22.94 18.10 -34.33
CA SER A 269 -23.93 17.44 -33.46
C SER A 269 -24.03 18.17 -32.13
N PHE A 270 -25.24 18.19 -31.58
CA PHE A 270 -25.47 18.75 -30.25
C PHE A 270 -26.66 18.11 -29.56
N ALA A 271 -26.73 18.26 -28.24
CA ALA A 271 -27.87 17.85 -27.44
C ALA A 271 -28.30 18.88 -26.41
N PHE A 272 -29.59 18.85 -26.10
CA PHE A 272 -30.23 19.64 -25.06
C PHE A 272 -31.05 18.75 -24.13
N LEU A 273 -31.16 19.16 -22.87
CA LEU A 273 -32.18 18.62 -21.99
C LEU A 273 -33.57 19.10 -22.45
N ASP A 274 -34.48 18.14 -22.62
CA ASP A 274 -35.84 18.37 -23.04
C ASP A 274 -36.81 17.77 -22.01
N ASN A 275 -37.45 18.66 -21.25
CA ASN A 275 -38.35 18.26 -20.17
C ASN A 275 -39.79 18.06 -20.68
N SER A 276 -40.05 18.35 -21.96
CA SER A 276 -41.39 18.24 -22.56
C SER A 276 -41.71 16.85 -23.11
N ILE A 277 -40.70 16.03 -23.36
CA ILE A 277 -40.81 14.68 -23.93
C ILE A 277 -39.86 13.78 -23.14
N LYS A 278 -40.35 12.75 -22.45
CA LYS A 278 -39.53 11.83 -21.63
C LYS A 278 -40.18 10.45 -21.52
N SER A 279 -39.37 9.41 -21.33
CA SER A 279 -39.77 8.00 -21.14
C SER A 279 -39.75 7.63 -19.65
N GLU A 280 -38.72 8.09 -18.92
CA GLU A 280 -38.58 7.97 -17.46
C GLU A 280 -38.41 9.38 -16.83
N GLY A 281 -38.47 9.52 -15.51
CA GLY A 281 -38.62 10.82 -14.83
C GLY A 281 -37.56 11.90 -15.11
N GLN A 282 -37.93 13.15 -14.80
CA GLN A 282 -37.18 14.42 -14.97
C GLN A 282 -36.99 14.95 -16.41
N SER A 283 -36.09 14.43 -17.25
CA SER A 283 -35.69 15.05 -18.56
C SER A 283 -35.17 14.02 -19.60
N SER A 284 -35.34 14.27 -20.91
CA SER A 284 -34.68 13.49 -22.00
C SER A 284 -33.60 14.29 -22.74
N LEU A 285 -32.75 13.62 -23.53
CA LEU A 285 -31.80 14.29 -24.42
C LEU A 285 -32.41 14.48 -25.80
N ARG A 286 -32.69 15.73 -26.19
CA ARG A 286 -32.98 16.09 -27.59
C ARG A 286 -31.67 16.22 -28.34
N VAL A 287 -31.41 15.30 -29.26
CA VAL A 287 -30.20 15.25 -30.09
C VAL A 287 -30.53 15.77 -31.48
N ALA A 288 -29.60 16.54 -32.03
CA ALA A 288 -29.65 17.02 -33.40
C ALA A 288 -28.30 16.82 -34.07
N ILE A 289 -28.34 16.25 -35.26
CA ILE A 289 -27.17 16.00 -36.08
C ILE A 289 -27.39 16.67 -37.42
N THR A 290 -26.48 17.57 -37.79
CA THR A 290 -26.46 18.18 -39.12
C THR A 290 -25.35 17.54 -39.93
N VAL A 291 -25.69 17.09 -41.12
CA VAL A 291 -24.75 16.49 -42.06
C VAL A 291 -24.64 17.35 -43.31
N ASN A 292 -23.55 17.18 -44.06
CA ASN A 292 -23.34 17.85 -45.35
C ASN A 292 -23.40 19.38 -45.20
N SER A 293 -22.64 19.91 -44.23
CA SER A 293 -22.63 21.35 -43.90
C SER A 293 -22.21 22.21 -45.10
N LEU A 294 -23.00 23.24 -45.38
CA LEU A 294 -22.72 24.24 -46.40
C LEU A 294 -22.00 25.44 -45.78
N ASN A 295 -20.87 25.86 -46.34
CA ASN A 295 -20.30 27.15 -45.97
C ASN A 295 -21.22 28.27 -46.48
N LYS A 296 -22.02 28.87 -45.60
CA LYS A 296 -23.00 29.92 -45.94
C LYS A 296 -22.38 31.22 -46.46
N THR A 297 -21.06 31.40 -46.28
CA THR A 297 -20.31 32.58 -46.73
C THR A 297 -19.68 32.36 -48.11
N THR A 298 -19.13 31.18 -48.37
CA THR A 298 -18.43 30.87 -49.64
C THR A 298 -19.25 30.04 -50.61
N GLY A 299 -20.37 29.46 -50.17
CA GLY A 299 -21.19 28.53 -50.96
C GLY A 299 -20.52 27.18 -51.23
N GLN A 300 -19.33 26.92 -50.66
CA GLN A 300 -18.61 25.66 -50.87
C GLN A 300 -19.25 24.52 -50.08
N MET A 301 -19.37 23.37 -50.76
CA MET A 301 -19.91 22.12 -50.23
C MET A 301 -18.78 21.26 -49.66
N ASN A 302 -18.99 20.66 -48.50
CA ASN A 302 -18.06 19.69 -47.91
C ASN A 302 -18.32 18.28 -48.44
N THR A 303 -17.27 17.46 -48.53
CA THR A 303 -17.28 16.15 -49.24
C THR A 303 -17.91 15.00 -48.45
N GLY A 304 -18.25 15.17 -47.16
CA GLY A 304 -19.04 14.21 -46.38
C GLY A 304 -18.32 12.89 -46.14
N THR A 305 -17.03 12.92 -45.82
CA THR A 305 -16.18 11.72 -45.73
C THR A 305 -16.12 11.09 -44.33
N SER A 306 -16.61 11.79 -43.30
CA SER A 306 -16.52 11.40 -41.89
C SER A 306 -17.89 11.26 -41.23
N ASP A 307 -18.06 10.23 -40.39
CA ASP A 307 -19.24 10.08 -39.53
C ASP A 307 -19.43 11.34 -38.67
N VAL A 308 -20.68 11.74 -38.43
CA VAL A 308 -21.02 12.88 -37.57
C VAL A 308 -21.67 12.37 -36.27
N PRO A 309 -20.89 12.21 -35.18
CA PRO A 309 -21.37 11.58 -33.95
C PRO A 309 -21.76 12.59 -32.89
N PHE A 310 -22.73 12.22 -32.07
CA PHE A 310 -22.96 12.74 -30.73
C PHE A 310 -22.43 11.70 -29.75
N ARG A 311 -21.48 12.09 -28.89
CA ARG A 311 -20.65 11.13 -28.14
C ARG A 311 -20.82 11.30 -26.65
N TYR A 312 -20.96 10.19 -25.94
CA TYR A 312 -20.71 10.15 -24.50
C TYR A 312 -19.20 10.29 -24.25
N ALA A 313 -18.83 11.22 -23.38
CA ALA A 313 -17.48 11.59 -22.98
C ALA A 313 -17.30 11.62 -21.45
N GLY A 314 -18.20 10.93 -20.73
CA GLY A 314 -18.09 10.70 -19.29
C GLY A 314 -17.20 9.50 -18.95
N ARG A 315 -17.21 9.12 -17.67
CA ARG A 315 -16.42 8.00 -17.13
C ARG A 315 -16.65 6.70 -17.89
N ALA A 316 -15.58 5.91 -18.03
CA ALA A 316 -15.63 4.56 -18.59
C ALA A 316 -16.66 3.69 -17.86
N LEU A 317 -17.49 3.00 -18.63
CA LEU A 317 -18.53 2.11 -18.14
C LEU A 317 -17.95 0.69 -18.01
N ALA A 318 -18.09 0.09 -16.84
CA ALA A 318 -17.74 -1.31 -16.62
C ALA A 318 -18.81 -2.19 -17.29
N CYS A 319 -18.52 -2.72 -18.48
CA CYS A 319 -19.45 -3.53 -19.26
C CYS A 319 -19.12 -5.03 -19.22
N SER A 320 -18.44 -5.48 -18.16
CA SER A 320 -18.08 -6.88 -17.98
C SER A 320 -19.33 -7.74 -17.76
N GLY A 321 -19.56 -8.71 -18.64
CA GLY A 321 -20.67 -9.65 -18.49
C GLY A 321 -22.05 -9.06 -18.81
N LEU A 322 -22.13 -8.05 -19.69
CA LEU A 322 -23.41 -7.54 -20.20
C LEU A 322 -23.90 -8.33 -21.42
N SER A 323 -25.20 -8.58 -21.47
CA SER A 323 -25.86 -9.29 -22.58
C SER A 323 -26.42 -8.32 -23.65
N SER A 324 -26.82 -7.12 -23.22
CA SER A 324 -27.31 -6.08 -24.12
C SER A 324 -27.21 -4.68 -23.51
N PHE A 325 -27.24 -3.67 -24.38
CA PHE A 325 -27.42 -2.26 -24.04
C PHE A 325 -28.73 -1.79 -24.66
N SER A 326 -29.61 -1.18 -23.86
CA SER A 326 -30.90 -0.67 -24.34
C SER A 326 -31.01 0.83 -24.15
N PHE A 327 -31.75 1.50 -25.04
CA PHE A 327 -32.13 2.89 -24.90
C PHE A 327 -33.50 3.11 -25.53
N ASP A 328 -34.25 4.08 -25.01
CA ASP A 328 -35.49 4.53 -25.63
C ASP A 328 -35.20 5.66 -26.60
N ILE A 329 -35.80 5.62 -27.79
CA ILE A 329 -35.71 6.67 -28.81
C ILE A 329 -37.10 7.20 -29.18
N TYR A 330 -37.20 8.51 -29.39
CA TYR A 330 -38.38 9.20 -29.90
C TYR A 330 -38.05 9.81 -31.28
N PRO A 331 -38.42 9.14 -32.39
CA PRO A 331 -38.16 9.65 -33.73
C PRO A 331 -39.02 10.88 -34.06
N LYS A 332 -38.45 11.85 -34.79
CA LYS A 332 -39.19 13.00 -35.35
C LYS A 332 -39.50 12.76 -36.82
N ARG A 333 -40.42 13.57 -37.36
CA ARG A 333 -40.70 13.62 -38.80
C ARG A 333 -39.44 14.06 -39.53
N PHE A 334 -39.03 13.29 -40.52
CA PHE A 334 -37.88 13.59 -41.37
C PHE A 334 -38.29 13.41 -42.83
N CYS A 335 -37.87 14.32 -43.71
CA CYS A 335 -38.15 14.24 -45.13
C CYS A 335 -36.88 13.75 -45.84
N ASP A 336 -36.92 12.58 -46.47
CA ASP A 336 -35.74 12.07 -47.17
C ASP A 336 -35.62 12.62 -48.60
N THR A 337 -34.55 12.24 -49.32
CA THR A 337 -34.33 12.70 -50.71
C THR A 337 -35.42 12.30 -51.71
N THR A 338 -36.37 11.45 -51.32
CA THR A 338 -37.54 11.08 -52.14
C THR A 338 -38.77 11.93 -51.84
N ALA A 339 -38.64 12.94 -50.95
CA ALA A 339 -39.73 13.74 -50.40
C ALA A 339 -40.75 12.95 -49.57
N THR A 340 -40.39 11.75 -49.11
CA THR A 340 -41.24 10.92 -48.25
C THR A 340 -40.98 11.25 -46.79
N ILE A 341 -42.06 11.38 -46.00
CA ILE A 341 -41.95 11.53 -44.54
C ILE A 341 -41.61 10.15 -43.95
N VAL A 342 -40.45 10.05 -43.31
CA VAL A 342 -39.91 8.86 -42.64
C VAL A 342 -39.51 9.21 -41.20
N PRO A 343 -39.36 8.23 -40.29
CA PRO A 343 -38.81 8.51 -38.97
C PRO A 343 -37.33 8.87 -39.07
N SER A 344 -36.91 9.88 -38.30
CA SER A 344 -35.51 10.31 -38.23
C SER A 344 -34.55 9.21 -37.78
N SER A 345 -35.02 8.26 -36.98
CA SER A 345 -34.27 7.07 -36.52
C SER A 345 -33.70 6.24 -37.67
N LYS A 346 -34.33 6.27 -38.86
CA LYS A 346 -33.87 5.56 -40.07
C LYS A 346 -32.40 5.83 -40.42
N TYR A 347 -31.93 7.03 -40.08
CA TYR A 347 -30.58 7.51 -40.41
C TYR A 347 -29.63 7.53 -39.23
N VAL A 348 -30.08 7.09 -38.05
CA VAL A 348 -29.27 7.07 -36.83
C VAL A 348 -28.61 5.70 -36.68
N TRP A 349 -27.32 5.73 -36.37
CA TRP A 349 -26.50 4.56 -36.02
C TRP A 349 -26.04 4.66 -34.57
N PHE A 350 -25.81 3.51 -33.97
CA PHE A 350 -25.30 3.36 -32.60
C PHE A 350 -23.95 2.64 -32.63
N ARG A 351 -22.96 3.17 -31.90
CA ARG A 351 -21.65 2.54 -31.73
C ARG A 351 -21.18 2.56 -30.28
N MET A 352 -20.54 1.47 -29.85
CA MET A 352 -19.81 1.37 -28.57
C MET A 352 -18.35 1.01 -28.83
N VAL A 353 -17.43 1.67 -28.11
CA VAL A 353 -15.97 1.46 -28.24
C VAL A 353 -15.34 1.26 -26.87
N ASP A 354 -14.39 0.32 -26.80
CA ASP A 354 -13.66 0.01 -25.57
C ASP A 354 -12.45 0.93 -25.32
N LEU A 355 -11.82 0.79 -24.15
CA LEU A 355 -10.62 1.54 -23.75
C LEU A 355 -9.43 1.39 -24.71
N SER A 356 -9.34 0.27 -25.43
CA SER A 356 -8.31 0.02 -26.43
C SER A 356 -8.67 0.56 -27.81
N GLY A 357 -9.84 1.20 -27.96
CA GLY A 357 -10.32 1.76 -29.22
C GLY A 357 -11.03 0.76 -30.13
N ASN A 358 -11.29 -0.47 -29.67
CA ASN A 358 -11.99 -1.47 -30.46
C ASN A 358 -13.51 -1.27 -30.41
N VAL A 359 -14.18 -1.51 -31.55
CA VAL A 359 -15.63 -1.49 -31.63
C VAL A 359 -16.23 -2.72 -30.93
N VAL A 360 -17.09 -2.47 -29.94
CA VAL A 360 -17.83 -3.48 -29.17
C VAL A 360 -19.16 -3.80 -29.84
N ALA A 361 -19.85 -2.77 -30.34
CA ALA A 361 -21.08 -2.87 -31.11
C ALA A 361 -21.15 -1.69 -32.11
N ASP A 362 -21.68 -1.94 -33.30
CA ASP A 362 -21.94 -0.93 -34.34
C ASP A 362 -23.13 -1.40 -35.19
N GLN A 363 -24.28 -0.73 -35.07
CA GLN A 363 -25.50 -1.11 -35.78
C GLN A 363 -26.42 0.09 -36.09
N ALA A 364 -27.25 -0.05 -37.13
CA ALA A 364 -28.31 0.90 -37.41
C ALA A 364 -29.40 0.83 -36.32
N VAL A 365 -29.91 2.00 -35.90
CA VAL A 365 -30.96 2.08 -34.87
C VAL A 365 -32.31 1.64 -35.42
N ASP A 366 -32.63 2.04 -36.65
CA ASP A 366 -33.88 1.69 -37.33
C ASP A 366 -33.60 1.40 -38.82
N PRO A 367 -32.96 0.26 -39.16
CA PRO A 367 -32.48 -0.01 -40.52
C PRO A 367 -33.56 0.05 -41.60
N ASN A 368 -34.82 -0.21 -41.22
CA ASN A 368 -35.96 -0.22 -42.14
C ASN A 368 -36.82 1.04 -42.07
N GLY A 369 -36.55 1.97 -41.13
CA GLY A 369 -37.36 3.18 -40.94
C GLY A 369 -38.79 2.89 -40.48
N VAL A 370 -38.97 1.89 -39.63
CA VAL A 370 -40.29 1.39 -39.19
C VAL A 370 -40.68 1.85 -37.78
N LEU A 371 -39.77 2.48 -37.03
CA LEU A 371 -40.12 2.98 -35.70
C LEU A 371 -41.18 4.10 -35.82
N PRO A 372 -42.18 4.13 -34.91
CA PRO A 372 -43.28 5.08 -34.98
C PRO A 372 -42.79 6.52 -34.77
N ILE A 373 -43.14 7.40 -35.71
CA ILE A 373 -42.87 8.83 -35.61
C ILE A 373 -43.67 9.43 -34.45
N GLY A 374 -43.00 10.15 -33.56
CA GLY A 374 -43.68 10.84 -32.46
C GLY A 374 -44.10 9.92 -31.31
N GLN A 375 -43.47 8.74 -31.17
CA GLN A 375 -43.69 7.83 -30.05
C GLN A 375 -42.36 7.26 -29.56
N TRP A 376 -42.30 6.88 -28.29
CA TRP A 376 -41.15 6.19 -27.72
C TRP A 376 -41.06 4.76 -28.21
N SER A 377 -39.85 4.29 -28.47
CA SER A 377 -39.55 2.90 -28.80
C SER A 377 -38.23 2.48 -28.18
N THR A 378 -38.21 1.31 -27.55
CA THR A 378 -36.98 0.75 -26.98
C THR A 378 -36.18 0.06 -28.07
N VAL A 379 -34.89 0.39 -28.16
CA VAL A 379 -33.92 -0.25 -29.04
C VAL A 379 -32.92 -1.01 -28.18
N THR A 380 -32.80 -2.31 -28.43
CA THR A 380 -31.86 -3.18 -27.73
C THR A 380 -30.72 -3.57 -28.66
N VAL A 381 -29.51 -3.27 -28.22
CA VAL A 381 -28.25 -3.58 -28.89
C VAL A 381 -27.66 -4.82 -28.22
N PRO A 382 -27.60 -5.97 -28.91
CA PRO A 382 -27.00 -7.17 -28.34
C PRO A 382 -25.49 -6.98 -28.17
N LEU A 383 -24.97 -7.41 -27.02
CA LEU A 383 -23.54 -7.40 -26.72
C LEU A 383 -23.02 -8.83 -26.69
N SER A 384 -21.76 -9.04 -27.10
CA SER A 384 -21.16 -10.38 -27.23
C SER A 384 -20.66 -10.98 -25.91
N GLY A 385 -21.10 -10.46 -24.75
CA GLY A 385 -20.62 -10.90 -23.43
C GLY A 385 -19.14 -10.60 -23.16
N ARG A 386 -18.50 -9.74 -23.97
CA ARG A 386 -17.08 -9.38 -23.83
C ARG A 386 -16.84 -8.61 -22.54
N ARG A 387 -15.82 -9.03 -21.77
CA ARG A 387 -15.28 -8.24 -20.66
C ARG A 387 -14.54 -7.02 -21.23
N CYS A 388 -15.17 -5.86 -21.19
CA CYS A 388 -14.58 -4.63 -21.71
C CYS A 388 -15.00 -3.41 -20.86
N GLN A 389 -14.12 -2.41 -20.83
CA GLN A 389 -14.45 -1.08 -20.33
C GLN A 389 -14.83 -0.22 -21.52
N VAL A 390 -16.10 0.19 -21.59
CA VAL A 390 -16.61 1.02 -22.67
C VAL A 390 -16.30 2.48 -22.35
N THR A 391 -15.52 3.11 -23.20
CA THR A 391 -15.09 4.51 -23.03
C THR A 391 -15.86 5.46 -23.92
N ARG A 392 -16.59 4.95 -24.92
CA ARG A 392 -17.35 5.78 -25.85
C ARG A 392 -18.64 5.12 -26.31
N ILE A 393 -19.74 5.86 -26.20
CA ILE A 393 -21.03 5.56 -26.81
C ILE A 393 -21.32 6.66 -27.83
N GLU A 394 -21.72 6.30 -29.04
CA GLU A 394 -21.98 7.24 -30.13
C GLU A 394 -23.36 7.01 -30.73
N PHE A 395 -24.14 8.09 -30.86
CA PHE A 395 -25.26 8.17 -31.79
C PHE A 395 -24.80 9.01 -32.98
N TYR A 396 -24.82 8.46 -34.19
CA TYR A 396 -24.21 9.15 -35.32
C TYR A 396 -24.97 8.95 -36.62
N VAL A 397 -24.70 9.82 -37.59
CA VAL A 397 -25.09 9.61 -38.98
C VAL A 397 -23.85 9.18 -39.76
N LYS A 398 -23.95 8.02 -40.43
CA LYS A 398 -22.83 7.40 -41.14
C LYS A 398 -22.53 8.10 -42.46
N ALA A 399 -21.27 8.48 -42.67
CA ALA A 399 -20.81 9.14 -43.91
C ALA A 399 -21.02 8.23 -45.14
N GLY A 400 -21.48 8.81 -46.24
CA GLY A 400 -21.69 8.12 -47.52
C GLY A 400 -22.79 7.05 -47.57
N ALA A 401 -23.30 6.57 -46.42
CA ALA A 401 -24.35 5.55 -46.35
C ALA A 401 -25.76 6.10 -46.60
N SER A 402 -25.97 7.40 -46.37
CA SER A 402 -27.29 8.04 -46.36
C SER A 402 -27.38 9.10 -47.46
N LYS A 403 -28.27 8.91 -48.44
CA LYS A 403 -28.64 9.94 -49.40
C LYS A 403 -29.48 11.00 -48.69
N LEU A 404 -28.83 11.95 -48.02
CA LEU A 404 -29.48 13.10 -47.39
C LEU A 404 -29.23 14.35 -48.23
N THR A 405 -30.17 15.28 -48.18
CA THR A 405 -30.06 16.63 -48.78
C THR A 405 -28.97 17.46 -48.10
N TRP A 406 -28.60 18.60 -48.70
CA TRP A 406 -27.57 19.51 -48.18
C TRP A 406 -28.08 20.31 -46.96
N ASP A 407 -27.24 20.50 -45.93
CA ASP A 407 -27.59 21.15 -44.64
C ASP A 407 -28.85 20.54 -43.98
N GLU A 408 -29.04 19.23 -44.13
CA GLU A 408 -30.19 18.49 -43.61
C GLU A 408 -29.96 18.09 -42.15
N ARG A 409 -31.02 18.20 -41.33
CA ARG A 409 -30.93 18.03 -39.87
C ARG A 409 -31.78 16.85 -39.39
N VAL A 410 -31.12 15.90 -38.75
CA VAL A 410 -31.75 14.73 -38.14
C VAL A 410 -31.99 15.02 -36.66
N PHE A 411 -33.26 15.01 -36.22
CA PHE A 411 -33.67 15.26 -34.83
C PHE A 411 -34.29 14.02 -34.20
N PHE A 412 -33.93 13.72 -32.95
CA PHE A 412 -34.57 12.66 -32.15
C PHE A 412 -34.40 12.95 -30.66
N ASN A 413 -35.21 12.34 -29.80
CA ASN A 413 -34.91 12.31 -28.37
C ASN A 413 -34.43 10.91 -27.97
N ILE A 414 -33.53 10.83 -26.99
CA ILE A 414 -33.14 9.57 -26.33
C ILE A 414 -33.39 9.67 -24.81
N ASP A 415 -33.70 8.53 -24.19
CA ASP A 415 -33.92 8.39 -22.76
C ASP A 415 -33.66 6.93 -22.31
N ASN A 416 -33.73 6.67 -20.99
CA ASN A 416 -33.73 5.32 -20.40
C ASN A 416 -32.58 4.41 -20.89
N LEU A 417 -31.35 4.94 -20.89
CA LEU A 417 -30.15 4.20 -21.28
C LEU A 417 -29.83 3.18 -20.17
N THR A 418 -29.99 1.89 -20.47
CA THR A 418 -29.89 0.80 -19.49
C THR A 418 -29.01 -0.34 -19.99
N GLN A 419 -28.49 -1.11 -19.05
CA GLN A 419 -27.62 -2.26 -19.28
C GLN A 419 -28.29 -3.50 -18.69
N ALA A 420 -28.28 -4.62 -19.41
CA ALA A 420 -28.77 -5.90 -18.89
C ALA A 420 -27.59 -6.82 -18.52
N PRO A 421 -27.52 -7.34 -17.28
CA PRO A 421 -26.55 -8.37 -16.94
C PRO A 421 -26.82 -9.65 -17.76
N VAL A 422 -25.80 -10.49 -17.92
CA VAL A 422 -26.00 -11.87 -18.37
C VAL A 422 -26.82 -12.59 -17.28
N ALA A 423 -27.85 -13.34 -17.66
CA ALA A 423 -28.54 -14.23 -16.72
C ALA A 423 -27.49 -15.16 -16.10
N ASP A 424 -27.46 -15.27 -14.77
CA ASP A 424 -26.52 -16.14 -14.08
C ASP A 424 -26.64 -17.58 -14.63
N MET A 425 -25.51 -18.13 -15.09
CA MET A 425 -25.42 -19.45 -15.72
C MET A 425 -24.26 -20.26 -15.13
N THR A 426 -23.62 -19.77 -14.07
CA THR A 426 -22.45 -20.38 -13.46
C THR A 426 -22.78 -20.76 -12.02
N PRO A 427 -22.42 -21.96 -11.56
CA PRO A 427 -22.53 -22.29 -10.14
C PRO A 427 -21.50 -21.49 -9.32
N PRO A 428 -21.73 -21.31 -8.00
CA PRO A 428 -20.74 -20.73 -7.11
C PRO A 428 -19.40 -21.47 -7.13
N SER A 429 -18.34 -20.78 -6.72
CA SER A 429 -17.02 -21.38 -6.57
C SER A 429 -17.02 -22.51 -5.54
N THR A 430 -16.18 -23.53 -5.76
CA THR A 430 -16.03 -24.66 -4.81
C THR A 430 -15.68 -24.13 -3.41
N PRO A 431 -16.43 -24.51 -2.36
CA PRO A 431 -16.20 -23.96 -1.05
C PRO A 431 -14.81 -24.27 -0.49
N ASN A 432 -14.14 -23.25 0.05
CA ASN A 432 -12.94 -23.40 0.86
C ASN A 432 -13.34 -23.46 2.34
N ILE A 433 -12.94 -24.53 3.05
CA ILE A 433 -13.40 -24.80 4.41
C ILE A 433 -12.24 -24.74 5.38
N SER A 434 -12.30 -23.83 6.36
CA SER A 434 -11.35 -23.75 7.46
C SER A 434 -11.97 -24.29 8.75
N SER A 435 -11.17 -25.01 9.54
CA SER A 435 -11.59 -25.61 10.82
C SER A 435 -10.42 -25.69 11.80
N ALA A 436 -10.67 -26.01 13.07
CA ALA A 436 -9.64 -26.10 14.10
C ALA A 436 -8.70 -27.32 13.95
N GLY A 437 -9.02 -28.29 13.08
CA GLY A 437 -8.24 -29.53 12.91
C GLY A 437 -8.40 -30.56 14.05
N TYR A 438 -9.11 -30.20 15.12
CA TYR A 438 -9.45 -31.10 16.23
C TYR A 438 -10.87 -30.83 16.75
N THR A 439 -11.42 -31.78 17.49
CA THR A 439 -12.66 -31.60 18.24
C THR A 439 -12.60 -32.26 19.61
N ILE A 440 -13.22 -31.61 20.60
CA ILE A 440 -13.44 -32.14 21.94
C ILE A 440 -14.93 -32.46 22.07
N ASP A 441 -15.24 -33.67 22.57
CA ASP A 441 -16.61 -34.17 22.78
C ASP A 441 -17.48 -34.20 21.51
N GLY A 442 -16.87 -34.12 20.32
CA GLY A 442 -17.59 -34.13 19.05
C GLY A 442 -18.26 -32.80 18.70
N ASN A 443 -17.80 -31.67 19.26
CA ASN A 443 -18.22 -30.33 18.86
C ASN A 443 -17.35 -29.82 17.72
N ILE A 444 -17.91 -29.69 16.52
CA ILE A 444 -17.21 -29.32 15.29
C ILE A 444 -17.64 -27.92 14.88
N SER A 445 -16.66 -27.04 14.68
CA SER A 445 -16.85 -25.71 14.12
C SER A 445 -16.01 -25.55 12.86
N ALA A 446 -16.61 -25.00 11.81
CA ALA A 446 -15.94 -24.72 10.54
C ALA A 446 -16.48 -23.44 9.89
N PHE A 447 -15.66 -22.79 9.07
CA PHE A 447 -16.04 -21.65 8.26
C PHE A 447 -15.95 -22.01 6.78
N ILE A 448 -17.02 -21.71 6.03
CA ILE A 448 -17.17 -22.02 4.61
C ILE A 448 -17.08 -20.71 3.82
N ALA A 449 -16.09 -20.61 2.94
CA ALA A 449 -15.96 -19.49 1.99
C ALA A 449 -16.29 -19.96 0.57
N SER A 450 -17.18 -19.23 -0.11
CA SER A 450 -17.51 -19.43 -1.53
C SER A 450 -18.01 -18.11 -2.09
N GLU A 451 -17.85 -17.92 -3.39
CA GLU A 451 -18.19 -16.70 -4.11
C GLU A 451 -18.94 -17.04 -5.39
N ASP A 452 -19.92 -16.21 -5.71
CA ASP A 452 -20.65 -16.21 -6.97
C ASP A 452 -20.75 -14.74 -7.43
N PRO A 453 -19.88 -14.28 -8.34
CA PRO A 453 -19.81 -12.86 -8.73
C PRO A 453 -21.09 -12.33 -9.38
N GLU A 454 -21.86 -13.20 -10.03
CA GLU A 454 -23.05 -12.86 -10.79
C GLU A 454 -24.26 -12.61 -9.89
N SER A 455 -24.49 -13.47 -8.88
CA SER A 455 -25.71 -13.40 -8.06
C SER A 455 -25.53 -13.65 -6.56
N GLY A 456 -24.31 -13.95 -6.12
CA GLY A 456 -23.98 -14.20 -4.72
C GLY A 456 -24.46 -15.56 -4.20
N VAL A 457 -24.00 -15.93 -3.01
CA VAL A 457 -24.39 -17.19 -2.35
C VAL A 457 -25.58 -16.95 -1.42
N VAL A 458 -26.64 -17.74 -1.59
CA VAL A 458 -27.88 -17.64 -0.79
C VAL A 458 -28.04 -18.80 0.21
N GLU A 459 -27.37 -19.92 -0.01
CA GLU A 459 -27.40 -21.07 0.89
C GLU A 459 -26.05 -21.79 0.92
N TYR A 460 -25.59 -22.17 2.11
CA TYR A 460 -24.57 -23.17 2.33
C TYR A 460 -25.22 -24.46 2.81
N ARG A 461 -24.77 -25.59 2.27
CA ARG A 461 -25.09 -26.93 2.78
C ARG A 461 -23.83 -27.62 3.23
N TYR A 462 -23.92 -28.43 4.27
CA TYR A 462 -22.78 -29.16 4.79
C TYR A 462 -23.15 -30.57 5.23
N ALA A 463 -22.14 -31.43 5.26
CA ALA A 463 -22.16 -32.80 5.75
C ALA A 463 -20.85 -33.11 6.48
N ILE A 464 -20.82 -34.17 7.28
CA ILE A 464 -19.63 -34.63 7.98
C ILE A 464 -19.42 -36.10 7.68
N GLY A 465 -18.22 -36.45 7.23
CA GLY A 465 -17.88 -37.81 6.82
C GLY A 465 -16.60 -38.35 7.45
N SER A 466 -16.45 -39.67 7.43
CA SER A 466 -15.23 -40.39 7.84
C SER A 466 -14.08 -40.24 6.83
N ALA A 467 -14.38 -39.81 5.60
CA ALA A 467 -13.41 -39.45 4.57
C ALA A 467 -13.87 -38.17 3.82
N PRO A 468 -12.96 -37.44 3.13
CA PRO A 468 -13.32 -36.25 2.38
C PRO A 468 -14.46 -36.51 1.37
N GLY A 469 -15.54 -35.73 1.46
CA GLY A 469 -16.68 -35.81 0.55
C GLY A 469 -17.79 -36.79 0.96
N LEU A 470 -17.56 -37.63 1.98
CA LEU A 470 -18.60 -38.50 2.53
C LEU A 470 -19.53 -37.73 3.50
N ASP A 471 -20.69 -38.32 3.77
CA ASP A 471 -21.75 -37.80 4.64
C ASP A 471 -22.27 -38.87 5.62
N ASP A 472 -21.43 -39.87 5.92
CA ASP A 472 -21.75 -41.07 6.69
C ASP A 472 -21.81 -40.87 8.22
N ILE A 473 -21.30 -39.74 8.72
CA ILE A 473 -21.40 -39.37 10.15
C ILE A 473 -22.59 -38.41 10.36
N VAL A 474 -22.65 -37.37 9.53
CA VAL A 474 -23.77 -36.42 9.49
C VAL A 474 -24.14 -36.17 8.03
N GLY A 475 -25.37 -36.53 7.67
CA GLY A 475 -25.91 -36.31 6.33
C GLY A 475 -25.99 -34.84 5.93
N TRP A 476 -26.16 -34.57 4.63
CA TRP A 476 -26.31 -33.22 4.10
C TRP A 476 -27.46 -32.44 4.75
N LYS A 477 -27.15 -31.23 5.22
CA LYS A 477 -28.10 -30.30 5.84
C LYS A 477 -27.83 -28.87 5.42
N SER A 478 -28.88 -28.06 5.47
CA SER A 478 -28.81 -26.63 5.20
C SER A 478 -28.21 -25.87 6.40
N ASN A 479 -27.36 -24.90 6.12
CA ASN A 479 -26.87 -23.88 7.06
C ASN A 479 -27.46 -22.49 6.76
N GLY A 480 -28.45 -22.41 5.86
CA GLY A 480 -28.94 -21.14 5.33
C GLY A 480 -27.82 -20.31 4.71
N ALA A 481 -27.91 -18.98 4.79
CA ALA A 481 -26.87 -18.08 4.30
C ALA A 481 -25.64 -17.97 5.22
N SER A 482 -25.61 -18.68 6.36
CA SER A 482 -24.48 -18.59 7.30
C SER A 482 -23.28 -19.38 6.78
N PRO A 483 -22.09 -18.76 6.68
CA PRO A 483 -20.85 -19.48 6.38
C PRO A 483 -20.28 -20.23 7.59
N ASN A 484 -20.79 -19.95 8.80
CA ASN A 484 -20.30 -20.56 10.04
C ASN A 484 -21.10 -21.84 10.35
N VAL A 485 -20.42 -22.98 10.34
CA VAL A 485 -20.95 -24.27 10.76
C VAL A 485 -20.63 -24.51 12.23
N ALA A 486 -21.63 -24.92 12.99
CA ALA A 486 -21.47 -25.42 14.35
C ALA A 486 -22.33 -26.68 14.51
N GLU A 487 -21.68 -27.83 14.73
CA GLU A 487 -22.34 -29.10 15.01
C GLU A 487 -21.88 -29.66 16.35
N SER A 488 -22.82 -30.05 17.20
CA SER A 488 -22.53 -30.57 18.54
C SER A 488 -22.86 -32.05 18.68
N GLY A 489 -22.08 -32.75 19.50
CA GLY A 489 -22.38 -34.13 19.89
C GLY A 489 -22.15 -35.17 18.79
N VAL A 490 -21.24 -34.91 17.85
CA VAL A 490 -20.89 -35.85 16.79
C VAL A 490 -20.17 -37.07 17.37
N VAL A 491 -20.72 -38.26 17.12
CA VAL A 491 -20.25 -39.51 17.73
C VAL A 491 -19.31 -40.25 16.78
N PHE A 492 -18.02 -40.25 17.11
CA PHE A 492 -16.96 -41.06 16.50
C PHE A 492 -15.88 -41.37 17.55
N VAL A 493 -14.92 -42.25 17.24
CA VAL A 493 -13.95 -42.76 18.22
C VAL A 493 -12.84 -41.74 18.48
N ASP A 494 -12.35 -41.64 19.72
CA ASP A 494 -11.18 -40.81 20.03
C ASP A 494 -9.98 -41.24 19.19
N GLY A 495 -9.31 -40.27 18.56
CA GLY A 495 -8.21 -40.49 17.62
C GLY A 495 -8.62 -40.77 16.17
N GLN A 496 -9.91 -40.97 15.88
CA GLN A 496 -10.43 -40.99 14.51
C GLN A 496 -10.56 -39.55 13.99
N SER A 497 -10.38 -39.36 12.69
CA SER A 497 -10.60 -38.08 12.01
C SER A 497 -11.94 -38.08 11.27
N CYS A 498 -12.53 -36.89 11.16
CA CYS A 498 -13.67 -36.61 10.30
C CYS A 498 -13.38 -35.41 9.40
N TYR A 499 -14.23 -35.18 8.40
CA TYR A 499 -14.08 -34.13 7.40
C TYR A 499 -15.41 -33.42 7.21
N VAL A 500 -15.40 -32.09 7.20
CA VAL A 500 -16.57 -31.29 6.83
C VAL A 500 -16.57 -31.17 5.31
N SER A 501 -17.69 -31.53 4.70
CA SER A 501 -17.96 -31.34 3.27
C SER A 501 -18.99 -30.23 3.12
N ALA A 502 -18.83 -29.32 2.16
CA ALA A 502 -19.78 -28.24 1.94
C ALA A 502 -20.04 -27.95 0.45
N LYS A 503 -21.22 -27.40 0.18
CA LYS A 503 -21.64 -26.82 -1.10
C LYS A 503 -22.23 -25.44 -0.87
N ALA A 504 -22.10 -24.56 -1.85
CA ALA A 504 -22.77 -23.27 -1.91
C ALA A 504 -23.84 -23.29 -3.01
N VAL A 505 -24.92 -22.53 -2.81
CA VAL A 505 -26.03 -22.37 -3.75
C VAL A 505 -26.21 -20.90 -4.06
N ASN A 506 -26.29 -20.53 -5.34
CA ASN A 506 -26.56 -19.15 -5.76
C ASN A 506 -28.05 -18.81 -5.80
N SER A 507 -28.37 -17.55 -6.12
CA SER A 507 -29.76 -17.04 -6.09
C SER A 507 -30.73 -17.72 -7.06
N ILE A 508 -30.21 -18.40 -8.10
CA ILE A 508 -31.00 -19.15 -9.08
C ILE A 508 -31.06 -20.67 -8.79
N GLY A 509 -30.45 -21.12 -7.68
CA GLY A 509 -30.51 -22.50 -7.22
C GLY A 509 -29.45 -23.44 -7.79
N MET A 510 -28.41 -22.93 -8.45
CA MET A 510 -27.27 -23.77 -8.90
C MET A 510 -26.32 -24.08 -7.73
N GLU A 511 -25.90 -25.34 -7.62
CA GLU A 511 -24.96 -25.80 -6.59
C GLU A 511 -23.51 -25.78 -7.10
N SER A 512 -22.59 -25.39 -6.22
CA SER A 512 -21.15 -25.55 -6.43
C SER A 512 -20.71 -27.03 -6.45
N TRP A 513 -19.48 -27.28 -6.89
CA TRP A 513 -18.78 -28.52 -6.53
C TRP A 513 -18.59 -28.63 -5.00
N VAL A 514 -18.37 -29.85 -4.50
CA VAL A 514 -18.15 -30.09 -3.07
C VAL A 514 -16.74 -29.66 -2.66
N GLY A 515 -16.67 -28.77 -1.69
CA GLY A 515 -15.44 -28.46 -0.95
C GLY A 515 -15.31 -29.36 0.28
N THR A 516 -14.08 -29.66 0.71
CA THR A 516 -13.81 -30.49 1.89
C THR A 516 -12.76 -29.83 2.78
N SER A 517 -12.91 -29.96 4.10
CA SER A 517 -11.94 -29.47 5.08
C SER A 517 -10.70 -30.37 5.16
N SER A 518 -9.65 -29.89 5.83
CA SER A 518 -8.63 -30.76 6.41
C SER A 518 -9.24 -31.70 7.47
N ALA A 519 -8.46 -32.72 7.87
CA ALA A 519 -8.87 -33.69 8.88
C ALA A 519 -9.13 -33.02 10.25
N ILE A 520 -10.24 -33.38 10.88
CA ILE A 520 -10.62 -32.95 12.23
C ILE A 520 -10.57 -34.18 13.14
N THR A 521 -9.54 -34.26 13.97
CA THR A 521 -9.31 -35.42 14.85
C THR A 521 -10.04 -35.26 16.18
N LYS A 522 -10.77 -36.29 16.61
CA LYS A 522 -11.37 -36.30 17.95
C LYS A 522 -10.31 -36.53 19.00
N VAL A 523 -10.26 -35.65 19.99
CA VAL A 523 -9.31 -35.73 21.09
C VAL A 523 -10.06 -35.79 22.42
N LYS A 524 -9.57 -36.62 23.34
CA LYS A 524 -10.16 -36.77 24.67
C LYS A 524 -9.69 -35.63 25.56
N LEU A 525 -10.62 -34.84 26.09
CA LEU A 525 -10.28 -33.86 27.11
C LEU A 525 -9.80 -34.56 28.38
N VAL A 526 -8.64 -34.16 28.89
CA VAL A 526 -8.12 -34.63 30.17
C VAL A 526 -7.88 -33.46 31.11
N ALA A 527 -7.96 -33.72 32.43
CA ALA A 527 -8.01 -32.67 33.45
C ALA A 527 -6.72 -31.83 33.56
N GLY A 528 -5.60 -32.29 33.00
CA GLY A 528 -4.32 -31.59 33.07
C GLY A 528 -3.12 -32.48 32.68
N PRO A 529 -1.90 -31.93 32.67
CA PRO A 529 -0.64 -32.61 32.37
C PRO A 529 -0.41 -33.88 33.19
N ARG A 530 -0.77 -33.89 34.48
CA ARG A 530 -0.65 -35.12 35.29
C ARG A 530 -1.53 -36.25 34.75
N ALA A 531 -2.78 -35.94 34.41
CA ALA A 531 -3.71 -36.90 33.84
C ALA A 531 -3.29 -37.33 32.42
N ALA A 532 -2.68 -36.44 31.65
CA ALA A 532 -2.08 -36.78 30.36
C ALA A 532 -1.02 -37.87 30.49
N LYS A 533 -0.09 -37.73 31.45
CA LYS A 533 0.97 -38.72 31.71
C LYS A 533 0.45 -40.09 32.13
N THR A 534 -0.76 -40.18 32.70
CA THR A 534 -1.36 -41.47 33.08
C THR A 534 -2.08 -42.19 31.93
N HIS A 535 -2.24 -41.56 30.77
CA HIS A 535 -2.81 -42.22 29.60
C HIS A 535 -1.74 -43.06 28.87
N PRO A 536 -2.12 -44.21 28.26
CA PRO A 536 -1.21 -45.00 27.45
C PRO A 536 -0.54 -44.17 26.34
N MET A 537 0.68 -44.52 25.97
CA MET A 537 1.38 -43.91 24.82
C MET A 537 0.54 -44.04 23.55
N GLY A 538 0.47 -42.97 22.74
CA GLY A 538 -0.33 -42.86 21.52
C GLY A 538 -1.77 -42.38 21.73
N SER A 539 -2.16 -42.07 22.97
CA SER A 539 -3.52 -41.58 23.27
C SER A 539 -3.70 -40.14 22.76
N TRP A 540 -4.75 -39.90 21.99
CA TRP A 540 -5.15 -38.57 21.53
C TRP A 540 -5.88 -37.81 22.65
N ILE A 541 -5.27 -36.74 23.15
CA ILE A 541 -5.78 -35.96 24.28
C ILE A 541 -5.78 -34.46 24.00
N ALA A 542 -6.54 -33.72 24.80
CA ALA A 542 -6.48 -32.27 24.88
C ALA A 542 -6.38 -31.78 26.34
N LEU A 543 -5.65 -30.68 26.53
CA LEU A 543 -5.46 -29.95 27.78
C LEU A 543 -5.93 -28.52 27.54
N ARG A 544 -7.01 -28.10 28.22
CA ARG A 544 -7.48 -26.72 28.12
C ARG A 544 -6.72 -25.81 29.08
N ASP A 545 -6.56 -24.56 28.66
CA ASP A 545 -6.19 -23.44 29.53
C ASP A 545 -4.87 -23.66 30.32
N GLN A 546 -3.85 -24.17 29.64
CA GLN A 546 -2.52 -24.38 30.20
C GLN A 546 -1.66 -23.13 30.01
N VAL A 547 -0.75 -22.85 30.94
CA VAL A 547 0.18 -21.71 30.86
C VAL A 547 1.46 -22.15 30.16
N VAL A 548 1.89 -21.44 29.12
CA VAL A 548 3.19 -21.68 28.48
C VAL A 548 4.31 -21.20 29.41
N THR A 549 5.18 -22.11 29.85
CA THR A 549 6.26 -21.82 30.82
C THR A 549 7.64 -21.70 30.18
N ALA A 550 7.84 -22.31 29.02
CA ALA A 550 9.05 -22.21 28.21
C ALA A 550 8.78 -22.51 26.73
N SER A 551 9.60 -21.94 25.85
CA SER A 551 9.60 -22.24 24.42
C SER A 551 11.04 -22.46 23.96
N PHE A 552 11.29 -23.62 23.35
CA PHE A 552 12.57 -24.06 22.80
C PHE A 552 12.38 -24.45 21.32
N PRO A 553 13.45 -24.52 20.51
CA PRO A 553 13.33 -25.01 19.14
C PRO A 553 12.68 -26.40 19.07
N GLY A 554 11.52 -26.50 18.41
CA GLY A 554 10.78 -27.76 18.24
C GLY A 554 10.05 -28.28 19.48
N ARG A 555 10.03 -27.54 20.60
CA ARG A 555 9.32 -27.94 21.82
C ARG A 555 8.98 -26.74 22.69
N PHE A 556 7.74 -26.67 23.18
CA PHE A 556 7.38 -25.76 24.28
C PHE A 556 6.91 -26.58 25.50
N TYR A 557 6.80 -25.92 26.65
CA TYR A 557 6.27 -26.54 27.87
C TYR A 557 5.05 -25.79 28.34
N VAL A 558 4.09 -26.55 28.86
CA VAL A 558 2.91 -26.01 29.50
C VAL A 558 2.76 -26.56 30.91
N GLU A 559 2.26 -25.71 31.80
CA GLU A 559 2.00 -26.04 33.20
C GLU A 559 0.57 -25.62 33.57
N GLN A 560 -0.07 -26.35 34.48
CA GLN A 560 -1.37 -25.93 34.99
C GLN A 560 -1.24 -24.60 35.73
N PRO A 561 -2.26 -23.71 35.68
CA PRO A 561 -2.23 -22.45 36.43
C PRO A 561 -2.04 -22.63 37.95
N ASP A 562 -2.50 -23.76 38.50
CA ASP A 562 -2.33 -24.13 39.91
C ASP A 562 -0.99 -24.82 40.21
N ARG A 563 -0.14 -24.98 39.18
CA ARG A 563 1.23 -25.52 39.27
C ARG A 563 1.32 -26.98 39.68
N SER A 564 0.22 -27.72 39.58
CA SER A 564 0.14 -29.11 40.02
C SER A 564 0.94 -30.08 39.12
N ALA A 565 1.10 -29.76 37.84
CA ALA A 565 1.93 -30.51 36.90
C ALA A 565 2.21 -29.71 35.61
N GLY A 566 3.30 -30.07 34.93
CA GLY A 566 3.61 -29.61 33.58
C GLY A 566 3.95 -30.76 32.64
N ILE A 567 3.98 -30.47 31.34
CA ILE A 567 4.32 -31.42 30.27
C ILE A 567 4.92 -30.70 29.07
N GLY A 568 5.88 -31.35 28.41
CA GLY A 568 6.46 -30.85 27.17
C GLY A 568 5.53 -31.15 25.98
N VAL A 569 5.50 -30.24 25.01
CA VAL A 569 4.77 -30.37 23.75
C VAL A 569 5.77 -30.29 22.61
N LEU A 570 5.91 -31.39 21.86
CA LEU A 570 6.71 -31.44 20.63
C LEU A 570 5.93 -30.75 19.52
N SER A 571 6.34 -29.53 19.20
CA SER A 571 5.66 -28.66 18.24
C SER A 571 6.60 -27.55 17.75
N THR A 572 6.33 -27.04 16.55
CA THR A 572 6.95 -25.83 15.98
C THR A 572 6.04 -24.61 16.09
N ASP A 573 4.88 -24.71 16.76
CA ASP A 573 3.95 -23.60 16.91
C ASP A 573 4.60 -22.44 17.65
N SER A 574 4.28 -21.22 17.21
CA SER A 574 4.76 -20.01 17.86
C SER A 574 3.89 -19.71 19.09
N VAL A 575 4.52 -19.75 20.28
CA VAL A 575 3.89 -19.45 21.56
C VAL A 575 4.80 -18.54 22.39
N THR A 576 4.20 -17.68 23.22
CA THR A 576 4.90 -16.77 24.12
C THR A 576 4.79 -17.28 25.56
N ILE A 577 5.87 -17.12 26.35
CA ILE A 577 5.83 -17.44 27.79
C ILE A 577 4.75 -16.59 28.46
N GLY A 578 3.86 -17.24 29.22
CA GLY A 578 2.69 -16.62 29.86
C GLY A 578 1.37 -16.84 29.10
N ASP A 579 1.42 -17.18 27.81
CA ASP A 579 0.21 -17.47 27.04
C ASP A 579 -0.62 -18.60 27.68
N ARG A 580 -1.94 -18.49 27.57
CA ARG A 580 -2.91 -19.53 27.93
C ARG A 580 -3.33 -20.25 26.66
N VAL A 581 -3.10 -21.56 26.61
CA VAL A 581 -3.30 -22.38 25.40
C VAL A 581 -4.14 -23.63 25.68
N THR A 582 -4.91 -24.06 24.69
CA THR A 582 -5.35 -25.45 24.57
C THR A 582 -4.26 -26.25 23.87
N VAL A 583 -3.74 -27.31 24.48
CA VAL A 583 -2.81 -28.23 23.83
C VAL A 583 -3.58 -29.47 23.40
N TYR A 584 -3.38 -29.95 22.18
CA TYR A 584 -3.96 -31.23 21.74
C TYR A 584 -2.96 -32.03 20.93
N GLY A 585 -3.03 -33.36 21.02
CA GLY A 585 -2.10 -34.26 20.33
C GLY A 585 -2.02 -35.65 20.94
N GLN A 586 -0.98 -36.40 20.57
CA GLN A 586 -0.75 -37.74 21.08
C GLN A 586 0.24 -37.75 22.24
N THR A 587 -0.05 -38.53 23.29
CA THR A 587 0.93 -38.81 24.36
C THR A 587 2.11 -39.63 23.82
N GLN A 588 3.33 -39.23 24.14
CA GLN A 588 4.57 -39.90 23.73
C GLN A 588 5.61 -39.86 24.86
N VAL A 589 6.70 -40.60 24.68
CA VAL A 589 7.89 -40.54 25.54
C VAL A 589 9.09 -40.22 24.67
N LEU A 590 9.84 -39.16 24.99
CA LEU A 590 11.12 -38.84 24.35
C LEU A 590 12.25 -38.98 25.36
N GLY A 591 13.11 -39.99 25.17
CA GLY A 591 14.29 -40.21 26.01
C GLY A 591 13.99 -40.27 27.52
N HIS A 592 12.87 -40.90 27.92
CA HIS A 592 12.27 -40.98 29.27
C HIS A 592 11.30 -39.85 29.67
N GLU A 593 11.21 -38.74 28.94
CA GLU A 593 10.30 -37.65 29.28
C GLU A 593 8.93 -37.83 28.61
N ALA A 594 7.85 -37.84 29.40
CA ALA A 594 6.49 -37.86 28.89
C ALA A 594 6.13 -36.51 28.27
N VAL A 595 5.67 -36.55 27.02
CA VAL A 595 5.38 -35.37 26.19
C VAL A 595 4.09 -35.56 25.40
N ILE A 596 3.60 -34.48 24.80
CA ILE A 596 2.54 -34.52 23.79
C ILE A 596 3.17 -34.15 22.45
N SER A 597 3.03 -35.01 21.42
CA SER A 597 3.30 -34.61 20.04
C SER A 597 2.01 -34.02 19.47
N GLY A 598 2.00 -32.72 19.22
CA GLY A 598 0.76 -32.01 18.99
C GLY A 598 0.92 -30.51 18.76
N HIS A 599 -0.18 -29.79 18.93
CA HIS A 599 -0.28 -28.37 18.62
C HIS A 599 -0.90 -27.56 19.77
N ALA A 600 -0.62 -26.26 19.75
CA ALA A 600 -1.33 -25.25 20.52
C ALA A 600 -2.53 -24.70 19.71
N ALA A 601 -3.65 -24.50 20.39
CA ALA A 601 -4.85 -23.85 19.90
C ALA A 601 -5.43 -22.91 20.97
N ASP A 602 -6.41 -22.11 20.59
CA ASP A 602 -7.10 -21.16 21.49
C ASP A 602 -6.14 -20.25 22.28
N THR A 603 -5.01 -19.90 21.68
CA THR A 603 -3.96 -19.11 22.31
C THR A 603 -4.47 -17.72 22.66
N ARG A 604 -4.33 -17.34 23.93
CA ARG A 604 -4.61 -15.99 24.42
C ARG A 604 -3.50 -15.53 25.34
N ALA A 605 -3.24 -14.23 25.37
CA ALA A 605 -2.26 -13.64 26.26
C ALA A 605 -2.61 -13.95 27.74
N GLY A 606 -1.59 -14.19 28.55
CA GLY A 606 -1.71 -14.44 29.98
C GLY A 606 -0.44 -14.07 30.74
N GLU A 607 -0.44 -14.33 32.04
CA GLU A 607 0.67 -13.99 32.93
C GLU A 607 1.64 -15.17 33.11
N PRO A 608 2.97 -14.93 33.04
CA PRO A 608 3.97 -15.94 33.33
C PRO A 608 3.86 -16.48 34.76
N LEU A 609 4.08 -17.79 34.93
CA LEU A 609 4.23 -18.39 36.25
C LEU A 609 5.63 -18.12 36.83
N GLU A 610 5.68 -17.80 38.12
CA GLU A 610 6.94 -17.79 38.89
C GLU A 610 7.42 -19.23 39.16
N PRO A 611 8.71 -19.54 39.28
CA PRO A 611 9.22 -20.89 39.58
C PRO A 611 8.99 -21.34 41.04
N VAL A 612 8.86 -22.66 41.29
CA VAL A 612 8.85 -23.22 42.66
C VAL A 612 10.29 -23.51 43.04
N ALA A 613 10.76 -22.94 44.16
CA ALA A 613 12.06 -23.28 44.72
C ALA A 613 12.03 -24.65 45.41
N MET A 614 12.98 -25.53 45.12
CA MET A 614 13.07 -26.87 45.72
C MET A 614 14.50 -27.39 45.74
N THR A 615 14.77 -28.37 46.64
CA THR A 615 16.04 -29.09 46.69
C THR A 615 16.16 -30.09 45.54
N ASN A 616 17.38 -30.50 45.21
CA ASN A 616 17.63 -31.47 44.16
C ASN A 616 16.92 -32.80 44.44
N ALA A 617 16.91 -33.30 45.69
CA ALA A 617 16.18 -34.51 46.08
C ALA A 617 14.66 -34.42 45.82
N SER A 618 14.09 -33.21 45.88
CA SER A 618 12.66 -32.98 45.65
C SER A 618 12.30 -32.81 44.17
N THR A 619 13.29 -32.77 43.27
CA THR A 619 13.06 -32.73 41.83
C THR A 619 12.82 -34.14 41.28
N GLY A 620 12.05 -34.28 40.21
CA GLY A 620 11.80 -35.51 39.46
C GLY A 620 10.59 -36.28 39.97
N GLY A 621 10.62 -36.63 41.25
CA GLY A 621 9.58 -37.44 41.92
C GLY A 621 9.46 -38.86 41.37
N GLY A 622 8.48 -39.61 41.88
CA GLY A 622 8.22 -40.99 41.46
C GLY A 622 7.61 -41.11 40.06
N SER A 623 7.50 -42.34 39.56
CA SER A 623 6.91 -42.61 38.24
C SER A 623 5.43 -42.21 38.20
N THR A 624 4.99 -41.68 37.06
CA THR A 624 3.61 -41.24 36.86
C THR A 624 3.13 -41.68 35.48
N GLY A 625 2.47 -42.84 35.42
CA GLY A 625 2.01 -43.42 34.16
C GLY A 625 3.17 -43.72 33.22
N ILE A 626 3.20 -43.08 32.04
CA ILE A 626 4.29 -43.23 31.06
C ILE A 626 5.55 -42.42 31.42
N GLN A 627 5.50 -41.55 32.45
CA GLN A 627 6.66 -40.84 32.95
C GLN A 627 7.45 -41.75 33.91
N GLU A 628 8.68 -42.07 33.53
CA GLU A 628 9.62 -42.82 34.37
C GLU A 628 10.19 -41.96 35.51
N ALA A 629 10.46 -42.59 36.65
CA ALA A 629 11.13 -41.93 37.78
C ALA A 629 12.62 -41.77 37.50
N PRO A 630 13.23 -40.58 37.71
CA PRO A 630 14.67 -40.45 37.59
C PRO A 630 15.41 -41.20 38.70
N THR A 631 16.66 -41.54 38.42
CA THR A 631 17.56 -42.24 39.34
C THR A 631 18.05 -41.28 40.43
N ASP A 632 17.95 -41.69 41.70
CA ASP A 632 18.53 -40.99 42.86
C ASP A 632 19.92 -41.53 43.21
N ASP A 633 20.06 -42.86 43.15
CA ASP A 633 21.31 -43.56 43.46
C ASP A 633 21.44 -44.78 42.53
N ALA A 634 22.35 -44.65 41.55
CA ALA A 634 22.61 -45.69 40.57
C ALA A 634 23.30 -46.92 41.18
N GLY A 635 24.10 -46.75 42.23
CA GLY A 635 24.78 -47.85 42.91
C GLY A 635 23.82 -48.70 43.75
N ALA A 636 22.82 -48.05 44.35
CA ALA A 636 21.75 -48.69 45.12
C ALA A 636 20.51 -49.07 44.28
N ASN A 637 20.51 -48.77 42.97
CA ASN A 637 19.36 -48.94 42.07
C ASN A 637 18.07 -48.30 42.64
N ARG A 638 18.20 -47.10 43.20
CA ARG A 638 17.10 -46.36 43.84
C ARG A 638 16.65 -45.22 42.95
N CYS A 639 15.35 -45.18 42.64
CA CYS A 639 14.72 -44.06 41.93
C CYS A 639 14.16 -43.03 42.91
N ALA A 640 13.92 -41.83 42.37
CA ALA A 640 13.22 -40.75 43.03
C ALA A 640 11.83 -41.15 43.52
N VAL A 641 11.42 -40.58 44.65
CA VAL A 641 10.11 -40.81 45.28
C VAL A 641 9.36 -39.49 45.44
N GLY A 642 8.03 -39.55 45.60
CA GLY A 642 7.19 -38.37 45.80
C GLY A 642 6.46 -37.90 44.53
N LEU A 643 5.94 -36.67 44.56
CA LEU A 643 5.17 -36.09 43.45
C LEU A 643 6.07 -35.78 42.25
N SER A 644 5.69 -36.24 41.06
CA SER A 644 6.44 -35.94 39.84
C SER A 644 6.19 -34.52 39.36
N ASN A 645 7.26 -33.71 39.37
CA ASN A 645 7.30 -32.33 38.87
C ASN A 645 8.11 -32.21 37.56
N VAL A 646 8.38 -33.33 36.88
CA VAL A 646 8.91 -33.33 35.52
C VAL A 646 7.95 -32.53 34.61
N GLY A 647 8.48 -31.67 33.76
CA GLY A 647 7.73 -30.73 32.92
C GLY A 647 7.34 -29.41 33.60
N CYS A 648 7.58 -29.24 34.90
CA CYS A 648 7.27 -27.97 35.60
C CYS A 648 8.45 -26.98 35.57
N LEU A 649 8.13 -25.70 35.71
CA LEU A 649 9.09 -24.61 35.92
C LEU A 649 9.51 -24.57 37.41
N VAL A 650 10.79 -24.85 37.65
CA VAL A 650 11.36 -24.93 39.00
C VAL A 650 12.57 -24.02 39.16
N ARG A 651 12.96 -23.81 40.40
CA ARG A 651 14.23 -23.20 40.78
C ARG A 651 14.94 -24.12 41.77
N THR A 652 16.19 -24.45 41.51
CA THR A 652 17.06 -25.15 42.48
C THR A 652 18.40 -24.41 42.59
N PHE A 653 19.25 -24.87 43.50
CA PHE A 653 20.47 -24.21 43.92
C PHE A 653 21.48 -25.24 44.43
N GLY A 654 22.76 -24.90 44.43
CA GLY A 654 23.83 -25.80 44.84
C GLY A 654 25.19 -25.32 44.34
N ASN A 655 26.24 -26.07 44.64
CA ASN A 655 27.56 -25.85 44.04
C ASN A 655 27.67 -26.57 42.70
N ALA A 656 28.43 -26.01 41.77
CA ALA A 656 28.75 -26.68 40.51
C ALA A 656 29.76 -27.81 40.75
N SER A 657 29.29 -29.03 40.98
CA SER A 657 30.12 -30.22 41.30
C SER A 657 30.93 -30.72 40.10
N TYR A 658 30.53 -30.33 38.89
CA TYR A 658 31.25 -30.60 37.65
C TYR A 658 30.78 -29.66 36.55
N VAL A 659 31.69 -29.15 35.74
CA VAL A 659 31.36 -28.39 34.52
C VAL A 659 31.92 -29.14 33.32
N ASP A 660 31.05 -29.47 32.36
CA ASP A 660 31.49 -30.13 31.14
C ASP A 660 32.50 -29.25 30.38
N PRO A 661 33.67 -29.79 29.96
CA PRO A 661 34.70 -29.02 29.27
C PRO A 661 34.24 -28.36 27.98
N THR A 662 33.20 -28.90 27.33
CA THR A 662 32.61 -28.29 26.13
C THR A 662 31.57 -27.22 26.48
N GLY A 663 31.25 -27.05 27.76
CA GLY A 663 30.28 -26.07 28.26
C GLY A 663 28.83 -26.40 27.90
N GLU A 664 28.50 -27.66 27.60
CA GLU A 664 27.13 -28.07 27.23
C GLU A 664 26.21 -28.27 28.44
N PHE A 665 26.78 -28.64 29.58
CA PHE A 665 26.06 -28.84 30.83
C PHE A 665 27.00 -28.72 32.03
N PHE A 666 26.42 -28.65 33.22
CA PHE A 666 27.15 -28.82 34.48
C PHE A 666 26.27 -29.59 35.47
N TYR A 667 26.85 -30.13 36.53
CA TYR A 667 26.12 -30.73 37.64
C TYR A 667 26.00 -29.73 38.78
N LEU A 668 24.80 -29.62 39.33
CA LEU A 668 24.47 -28.74 40.45
C LEU A 668 24.17 -29.59 41.68
N ASP A 669 24.98 -29.48 42.72
CA ASP A 669 24.88 -30.27 43.95
C ASP A 669 24.52 -29.40 45.16
N ASP A 670 23.39 -29.70 45.80
CA ASP A 670 22.90 -29.04 47.01
C ASP A 670 23.25 -29.82 48.29
N GLY A 671 24.03 -30.91 48.18
CA GLY A 671 24.36 -31.81 49.28
C GLY A 671 23.32 -32.88 49.55
N SER A 672 22.30 -33.03 48.68
CA SER A 672 21.27 -34.08 48.82
C SER A 672 21.77 -35.51 48.53
N GLY A 673 22.99 -35.66 48.02
CA GLY A 673 23.60 -36.97 47.77
C GLY A 673 23.02 -37.71 46.56
N ILE A 674 22.42 -36.99 45.60
CA ILE A 674 22.02 -37.60 44.32
C ILE A 674 23.26 -38.08 43.57
N SER A 675 23.24 -39.35 43.16
CA SER A 675 24.28 -40.00 42.36
C SER A 675 23.61 -40.80 41.25
N ASP A 676 23.38 -40.16 40.11
CA ASP A 676 22.61 -40.71 38.98
C ASP A 676 23.43 -41.67 38.09
N GLY A 677 24.67 -41.95 38.46
CA GLY A 677 25.59 -42.82 37.73
C GLY A 677 26.45 -42.12 36.69
N SER A 678 26.40 -40.79 36.62
CA SER A 678 27.31 -39.96 35.81
C SER A 678 28.74 -39.89 36.34
N GLY A 679 28.94 -40.22 37.62
CA GLY A 679 30.20 -40.01 38.33
C GLY A 679 30.27 -38.66 39.07
N TYR A 680 29.26 -37.80 38.91
CA TYR A 680 29.14 -36.50 39.56
C TYR A 680 27.90 -36.47 40.46
N THR A 681 27.90 -35.60 41.47
CA THR A 681 26.78 -35.48 42.41
C THR A 681 25.82 -34.37 42.01
N GLY A 682 24.55 -34.51 42.38
CA GLY A 682 23.52 -33.51 42.14
C GLY A 682 22.72 -33.77 40.85
N ILE A 683 22.21 -32.70 40.22
CA ILE A 683 21.39 -32.80 39.01
C ILE A 683 22.08 -32.15 37.81
N ARG A 684 21.85 -32.69 36.62
CA ARG A 684 22.38 -32.13 35.38
C ARG A 684 21.61 -30.88 34.98
N VAL A 685 22.32 -29.79 34.69
CA VAL A 685 21.79 -28.54 34.14
C VAL A 685 22.28 -28.39 32.72
N LEU A 686 21.36 -28.36 31.75
CA LEU A 686 21.67 -28.13 30.34
C LEU A 686 21.92 -26.64 30.14
N THR A 687 23.07 -26.23 29.61
CA THR A 687 23.35 -24.81 29.34
C THR A 687 23.15 -24.45 27.88
N SER A 688 23.35 -25.38 26.94
CA SER A 688 23.06 -25.16 25.51
C SER A 688 23.64 -23.83 24.95
N GLY A 689 24.87 -23.49 25.31
CA GLY A 689 25.53 -22.24 24.88
C GLY A 689 25.26 -21.02 25.77
N LEU A 690 24.47 -21.17 26.85
CA LEU A 690 24.40 -20.20 27.95
C LEU A 690 25.67 -20.24 28.80
N LEU A 691 25.90 -19.19 29.60
CA LEU A 691 27.04 -19.11 30.51
C LEU A 691 27.08 -20.31 31.47
N VAL A 692 28.27 -20.85 31.69
CA VAL A 692 28.54 -21.90 32.69
C VAL A 692 29.21 -21.29 33.93
N PRO A 693 28.96 -21.84 35.14
CA PRO A 693 29.66 -21.44 36.35
C PRO A 693 31.11 -21.93 36.33
N VAL A 694 31.92 -21.46 37.28
CA VAL A 694 33.18 -22.12 37.64
C VAL A 694 32.85 -23.30 38.57
N GLU A 695 33.56 -24.43 38.44
CA GLU A 695 33.43 -25.54 39.39
C GLU A 695 33.60 -25.08 40.84
N GLU A 696 32.91 -25.77 41.76
CA GLU A 696 32.86 -25.47 43.20
C GLU A 696 32.22 -24.13 43.57
N THR A 697 31.63 -23.41 42.62
CA THR A 697 30.92 -22.15 42.92
C THR A 697 29.43 -22.34 43.08
N PHE A 698 28.84 -21.55 43.96
CA PHE A 698 27.41 -21.58 44.18
C PHE A 698 26.66 -21.03 42.96
N ALA A 699 25.61 -21.76 42.57
CA ALA A 699 24.73 -21.43 41.48
C ALA A 699 23.27 -21.57 41.91
N ARG A 700 22.43 -20.68 41.39
CA ARG A 700 20.97 -20.76 41.47
C ARG A 700 20.43 -20.78 40.06
N VAL A 701 19.65 -21.81 39.76
CA VAL A 701 19.19 -22.10 38.40
C VAL A 701 17.68 -22.20 38.38
N THR A 702 17.06 -21.41 37.52
CA THR A 702 15.64 -21.53 37.16
C THR A 702 15.54 -22.29 35.84
N GLY A 703 14.53 -23.12 35.65
CA GLY A 703 14.37 -23.83 34.39
C GLY A 703 13.25 -24.85 34.41
N ILE A 704 12.97 -25.42 33.25
CA ILE A 704 12.07 -26.55 33.14
C ILE A 704 12.80 -27.79 33.62
N LEU A 705 12.22 -28.44 34.63
CA LEU A 705 12.71 -29.71 35.09
C LEU A 705 12.27 -30.82 34.12
N GLY A 706 13.21 -31.43 33.44
CA GLY A 706 12.98 -32.59 32.60
C GLY A 706 13.77 -33.81 33.07
N VAL A 707 13.77 -34.81 32.21
CA VAL A 707 14.63 -36.00 32.33
C VAL A 707 15.32 -36.30 31.00
N THR A 708 16.36 -37.12 31.04
CA THR A 708 17.10 -37.61 29.86
C THR A 708 17.67 -39.00 30.12
N ASP A 709 18.09 -39.68 29.05
CA ASP A 709 18.83 -40.94 29.13
C ASP A 709 20.30 -40.68 29.49
N LEU A 710 20.83 -41.50 30.40
CA LEU A 710 22.26 -41.68 30.64
C LEU A 710 22.57 -43.18 30.69
N GLY A 711 22.90 -43.76 29.54
CA GLY A 711 23.28 -45.17 29.46
C GLY A 711 22.13 -46.12 29.82
N GLY A 712 20.91 -45.79 29.41
CA GLY A 712 19.69 -46.54 29.72
C GLY A 712 19.01 -46.14 31.04
N ARG A 713 19.57 -45.18 31.79
CA ARG A 713 18.98 -44.68 33.04
C ARG A 713 18.26 -43.36 32.80
N CYS A 714 17.05 -43.24 33.33
CA CYS A 714 16.37 -41.96 33.45
C CYS A 714 17.09 -41.08 34.51
N ILE A 715 17.61 -39.93 34.11
CA ILE A 715 18.26 -38.96 35.02
C ILE A 715 17.60 -37.58 34.91
N ARG A 716 17.79 -36.73 35.91
CA ARG A 716 17.23 -35.37 35.93
C ARG A 716 17.99 -34.45 34.98
N LEU A 717 17.25 -33.57 34.30
CA LEU A 717 17.82 -32.55 33.43
C LEU A 717 17.07 -31.24 33.61
N LEU A 718 17.72 -30.23 34.19
CA LEU A 718 17.16 -28.89 34.29
C LEU A 718 17.51 -28.08 33.03
N ARG A 719 16.51 -27.46 32.41
CA ARG A 719 16.65 -26.66 31.18
C ARG A 719 16.30 -25.19 31.44
N PRO A 720 17.30 -24.32 31.70
CA PRO A 720 17.12 -22.88 31.76
C PRO A 720 16.59 -22.34 30.42
N ARG A 721 15.76 -21.30 30.47
CA ARG A 721 15.12 -20.72 29.28
C ARG A 721 15.99 -19.61 28.67
N ALA A 722 16.71 -18.89 29.52
CA ALA A 722 17.58 -17.79 29.14
C ALA A 722 18.68 -17.57 30.17
N ILE A 723 19.64 -16.70 29.86
CA ILE A 723 20.70 -16.29 30.79
C ILE A 723 20.16 -15.70 32.10
N SER A 724 19.00 -15.05 32.08
CA SER A 724 18.35 -14.49 33.27
C SER A 724 17.88 -15.56 34.27
N ASP A 725 17.78 -16.82 33.84
CA ASP A 725 17.47 -17.94 34.72
C ASP A 725 18.71 -18.45 35.50
N LEU A 726 19.90 -17.94 35.17
CA LEU A 726 21.18 -18.36 35.72
C LEU A 726 21.78 -17.28 36.63
N VAL A 727 22.08 -17.66 37.86
CA VAL A 727 22.78 -16.77 38.82
C VAL A 727 23.94 -17.55 39.42
N TYR A 728 25.16 -17.06 39.18
CA TYR A 728 26.40 -17.69 39.65
C TYR A 728 27.17 -16.73 40.55
N GLU A 729 27.88 -17.28 41.54
CA GLU A 729 28.80 -16.49 42.36
C GLU A 729 30.05 -16.07 41.56
N ARG A 730 30.52 -16.91 40.63
CA ARG A 730 31.60 -16.58 39.67
C ARG A 730 31.35 -17.20 38.29
N THR A 731 31.69 -16.46 37.24
CA THR A 731 31.65 -16.89 35.83
C THR A 731 33.05 -17.13 35.29
N ALA A 732 33.22 -18.02 34.31
CA ALA A 732 34.50 -18.22 33.62
C ALA A 732 34.99 -16.91 32.94
N ASN A 733 36.29 -16.61 33.04
CA ASN A 733 36.94 -15.48 32.37
C ASN A 733 37.85 -16.00 31.25
N TYR A 734 37.66 -15.49 30.03
CA TYR A 734 38.35 -15.97 28.83
C TYR A 734 39.57 -15.14 28.45
N VAL A 735 39.80 -13.99 29.11
CA VAL A 735 41.00 -13.16 28.92
C VAL A 735 42.01 -13.39 30.05
N LEU A 736 43.29 -13.43 29.68
CA LEU A 736 44.41 -13.58 30.61
C LEU A 736 44.89 -12.21 31.09
N ASN A 737 45.43 -12.17 32.32
CA ASN A 737 45.88 -10.92 32.97
C ASN A 737 44.86 -9.76 32.85
N PRO A 738 43.56 -9.97 33.16
CA PRO A 738 42.52 -8.97 32.92
C PRO A 738 42.65 -7.69 33.77
N GLY A 739 43.35 -7.78 34.91
CA GLY A 739 43.62 -6.64 35.80
C GLY A 739 45.05 -6.09 35.71
N PHE A 740 45.86 -6.55 34.74
CA PHE A 740 47.27 -6.14 34.58
C PHE A 740 48.19 -6.42 35.78
N GLU A 741 47.77 -7.30 36.70
CA GLU A 741 48.45 -7.58 37.98
C GLU A 741 49.80 -8.27 37.84
N SER A 742 50.17 -8.74 36.64
CA SER A 742 51.52 -9.21 36.35
C SER A 742 52.57 -8.08 36.31
N GLY A 743 52.13 -6.81 36.33
CA GLY A 743 52.99 -5.64 36.19
C GLY A 743 53.52 -5.41 34.76
N VAL A 744 53.12 -6.25 33.81
CA VAL A 744 53.46 -6.13 32.38
C VAL A 744 52.20 -6.16 31.52
N LEU A 745 52.26 -5.54 30.34
CA LEU A 745 51.10 -5.47 29.43
C LEU A 745 50.74 -6.84 28.82
N SER A 746 51.74 -7.71 28.62
CA SER A 746 51.53 -9.05 28.07
C SER A 746 50.48 -9.83 28.89
N PRO A 747 49.54 -10.54 28.24
CA PRO A 747 49.44 -10.84 26.80
C PRO A 747 48.58 -9.85 25.99
N TRP A 748 48.26 -8.67 26.51
CA TRP A 748 47.60 -7.63 25.73
C TRP A 748 48.55 -7.03 24.68
N VAL A 749 48.03 -6.80 23.49
CA VAL A 749 48.76 -6.27 22.34
C VAL A 749 48.29 -4.86 22.02
N THR A 750 49.22 -3.94 21.81
CA THR A 750 48.91 -2.54 21.49
C THR A 750 48.77 -2.32 19.98
N ALA A 751 47.78 -1.52 19.60
CA ALA A 751 47.66 -0.87 18.30
C ALA A 751 47.52 0.65 18.51
N GLY A 752 48.28 1.47 17.78
CA GLY A 752 48.32 2.92 17.99
C GLY A 752 49.36 3.37 19.03
N THR A 753 49.12 4.50 19.71
CA THR A 753 50.12 5.12 20.60
C THR A 753 50.23 4.34 21.91
N PRO A 754 51.39 3.78 22.28
CA PRO A 754 51.47 2.89 23.44
C PRO A 754 51.24 3.61 24.77
N GLY A 755 50.32 3.07 25.58
CA GLY A 755 50.16 3.41 27.00
C GLY A 755 51.11 2.62 27.92
N GLN A 756 50.89 2.70 29.23
CA GLN A 756 51.79 2.15 30.24
C GLN A 756 51.00 1.40 31.33
N ILE A 757 51.62 0.37 31.90
CA ILE A 757 51.12 -0.24 33.15
C ILE A 757 51.66 0.57 34.32
N ILE A 758 50.76 1.08 35.14
CA ILE A 758 51.04 1.93 36.29
C ILE A 758 50.84 1.15 37.57
N SER A 759 51.71 1.37 38.55
CA SER A 759 51.52 0.97 39.94
C SER A 759 51.53 2.20 40.84
N GLY A 760 50.74 2.17 41.91
CA GLY A 760 50.62 3.30 42.83
C GLY A 760 49.81 4.46 42.25
N THR A 761 50.23 5.70 42.55
CA THR A 761 49.49 6.92 42.21
C THR A 761 49.99 7.54 40.90
N TYR A 762 49.07 7.79 39.97
CA TYR A 762 49.31 8.47 38.71
C TYR A 762 48.91 9.95 38.79
N TYR A 763 48.97 10.67 37.66
CA TYR A 763 48.54 12.06 37.60
C TYR A 763 47.11 12.25 38.16
N PHE A 764 46.86 13.41 38.79
CA PHE A 764 45.58 13.74 39.43
C PHE A 764 45.13 12.74 40.50
N SER A 765 46.08 12.11 41.19
CA SER A 765 45.82 11.14 42.26
C SER A 765 45.04 9.89 41.81
N ILE A 766 45.12 9.55 40.52
CA ILE A 766 44.47 8.35 39.99
C ILE A 766 45.20 7.11 40.50
N VAL A 767 44.45 6.15 41.03
CA VAL A 767 44.93 4.85 41.52
C VAL A 767 44.07 3.73 40.92
N ALA A 768 44.61 2.50 40.92
CA ALA A 768 43.91 1.30 40.45
C ALA A 768 42.52 1.15 41.11
N GLN A 769 41.52 0.70 40.33
CA GLN A 769 40.17 0.44 40.85
C GLN A 769 40.17 -0.72 41.87
N SER A 770 40.98 -1.74 41.59
CA SER A 770 41.22 -2.92 42.41
C SER A 770 42.62 -3.44 42.12
N GLY A 771 43.22 -4.17 43.06
CA GLY A 771 44.58 -4.68 42.88
C GLY A 771 45.64 -3.58 42.96
N ASN A 772 46.80 -3.81 42.36
CA ASN A 772 47.95 -2.91 42.44
C ASN A 772 48.27 -2.21 41.11
N PHE A 773 47.72 -2.69 39.99
CA PHE A 773 48.11 -2.25 38.66
C PHE A 773 46.91 -1.80 37.82
N PHE A 774 47.17 -0.93 36.85
CA PHE A 774 46.21 -0.55 35.81
C PHE A 774 46.94 -0.06 34.55
N PHE A 775 46.27 -0.12 33.41
CA PHE A 775 46.75 0.49 32.17
C PHE A 775 46.32 1.96 32.11
N ALA A 776 47.21 2.86 31.68
CA ALA A 776 46.87 4.27 31.51
C ALA A 776 47.64 4.92 30.34
N GLN A 777 47.06 6.00 29.80
CA GLN A 777 47.71 6.89 28.84
C GLN A 777 47.41 8.35 29.17
N TYR A 778 48.38 9.25 28.93
CA TYR A 778 48.17 10.69 29.09
C TYR A 778 48.72 11.54 27.94
N GLY A 779 48.00 12.63 27.64
CA GLY A 779 48.40 13.70 26.76
C GLY A 779 48.22 15.06 27.44
N ASN A 780 49.19 15.96 27.32
CA ASN A 780 49.06 17.35 27.74
C ASN A 780 49.53 18.22 26.58
N TYR A 781 48.65 19.06 26.04
CA TYR A 781 48.88 19.75 24.77
C TYR A 781 49.21 18.79 23.59
N ALA A 782 48.77 17.54 23.69
CA ALA A 782 49.00 16.46 22.74
C ALA A 782 47.92 15.38 22.86
N THR A 783 47.66 14.67 21.76
CA THR A 783 46.66 13.59 21.66
C THR A 783 47.35 12.25 21.42
N LYS A 784 47.07 11.25 22.27
CA LYS A 784 47.64 9.91 22.20
C LYS A 784 46.57 8.83 22.23
N SER A 785 45.86 8.66 21.11
CA SER A 785 44.87 7.59 20.94
C SER A 785 45.52 6.24 20.67
N GLY A 786 44.84 5.19 21.08
CA GLY A 786 45.25 3.82 20.82
C GLY A 786 44.25 2.80 21.31
N THR A 787 44.61 1.54 21.10
CA THR A 787 43.80 0.38 21.47
C THR A 787 44.73 -0.69 22.01
N ILE A 788 44.29 -1.42 23.04
CA ILE A 788 44.91 -2.69 23.41
C ILE A 788 43.91 -3.81 23.20
N TYR A 789 44.38 -4.97 22.77
CA TYR A 789 43.51 -6.10 22.50
C TYR A 789 44.10 -7.42 22.96
N GLN A 790 43.22 -8.40 23.17
CA GLN A 790 43.61 -9.77 23.46
C GLN A 790 42.67 -10.73 22.73
N VAL A 791 43.27 -11.73 22.07
CA VAL A 791 42.52 -12.80 21.43
C VAL A 791 42.29 -13.91 22.44
N ALA A 792 41.02 -14.23 22.71
CA ALA A 792 40.60 -15.30 23.60
C ALA A 792 40.04 -16.47 22.80
N SER A 793 40.40 -17.70 23.18
CA SER A 793 39.76 -18.90 22.65
C SER A 793 38.39 -19.09 23.30
N VAL A 794 37.38 -19.34 22.48
CA VAL A 794 35.99 -19.47 22.91
C VAL A 794 35.30 -20.58 22.14
N LYS A 795 34.12 -21.00 22.60
CA LYS A 795 33.30 -21.99 21.91
C LYS A 795 32.58 -21.38 20.69
N PRO A 796 32.69 -21.98 19.50
CA PRO A 796 31.84 -21.69 18.35
C PRO A 796 30.35 -21.83 18.65
N GLY A 797 29.55 -20.86 18.20
CA GLY A 797 28.10 -20.82 18.36
C GLY A 797 27.60 -20.28 19.71
N ALA A 798 28.49 -19.97 20.66
CA ALA A 798 28.11 -19.40 21.95
C ALA A 798 28.05 -17.86 21.91
N SER A 799 27.50 -17.26 22.97
CA SER A 799 27.39 -15.80 23.10
C SER A 799 28.21 -15.27 24.28
N TYR A 800 28.89 -14.13 24.09
CA TYR A 800 29.84 -13.56 25.03
C TYR A 800 29.60 -12.07 25.24
N SER A 801 30.00 -11.54 26.40
CA SER A 801 30.03 -10.11 26.69
C SER A 801 31.35 -9.78 27.40
N ALA A 802 31.91 -8.61 27.13
CA ALA A 802 33.12 -8.14 27.79
C ALA A 802 32.79 -6.92 28.65
N SER A 803 33.43 -6.81 29.82
CA SER A 803 33.27 -5.65 30.69
C SER A 803 34.59 -5.24 31.31
N VAL A 804 34.77 -3.94 31.53
CA VAL A 804 35.99 -3.35 32.11
C VAL A 804 35.64 -2.18 33.02
N TRP A 805 36.50 -1.91 34.01
CA TRP A 805 36.50 -0.65 34.74
C TRP A 805 37.29 0.39 33.95
N SER A 806 36.65 1.48 33.60
CA SER A 806 37.20 2.58 32.81
C SER A 806 37.25 3.87 33.61
N ARG A 807 38.21 4.73 33.33
CA ARG A 807 38.34 6.04 33.97
C ARG A 807 38.94 7.04 33.02
N VAL A 808 38.22 8.13 32.78
CA VAL A 808 38.62 9.19 31.85
C VAL A 808 38.82 10.49 32.63
N LEU A 809 39.76 11.35 32.24
CA LEU A 809 39.91 12.72 32.74
C LEU A 809 40.23 13.66 31.57
N HIS A 810 39.60 14.83 31.58
CA HIS A 810 39.90 15.91 30.64
C HIS A 810 39.97 17.26 31.37
N GLY A 811 40.67 18.26 30.82
CA GLY A 811 40.74 19.59 31.43
C GLY A 811 41.52 20.60 30.60
N GLY A 812 40.94 21.78 30.36
CA GLY A 812 41.47 22.77 29.41
C GLY A 812 41.07 22.49 27.95
N ASN A 813 40.05 21.66 27.74
CA ASN A 813 39.50 21.17 26.47
C ASN A 813 38.03 20.74 26.65
N THR A 814 37.38 20.23 25.59
CA THR A 814 35.98 19.80 25.69
C THR A 814 35.84 18.41 26.35
N GLN A 815 34.63 18.02 26.73
CA GLN A 815 34.30 16.66 27.21
C GLN A 815 34.58 15.57 26.17
N GLU A 816 34.69 15.95 24.89
CA GLU A 816 34.92 15.02 23.80
C GLU A 816 36.41 14.66 23.68
N ALA A 817 37.28 15.41 24.36
CA ALA A 817 38.71 15.38 24.17
C ALA A 817 39.38 14.08 24.65
N ALA A 818 38.79 13.39 25.64
CA ALA A 818 39.23 12.08 26.10
C ALA A 818 38.04 11.14 26.26
N LYS A 819 38.13 9.91 25.73
CA LYS A 819 37.07 8.90 25.83
C LYS A 819 37.61 7.47 25.85
N ASN A 820 36.89 6.56 26.49
CA ASN A 820 37.19 5.12 26.51
C ASN A 820 36.01 4.29 26.01
N ARG A 821 36.25 3.11 25.43
CA ARG A 821 35.21 2.10 25.18
C ARG A 821 35.79 0.69 25.11
N ILE A 822 34.93 -0.31 25.24
CA ILE A 822 35.27 -1.73 25.10
C ILE A 822 34.54 -2.34 23.90
N GLY A 823 35.18 -3.27 23.20
CA GLY A 823 34.60 -3.94 22.03
C GLY A 823 34.92 -5.43 21.97
N ILE A 824 34.05 -6.18 21.28
CA ILE A 824 34.28 -7.58 20.90
C ILE A 824 34.24 -7.68 19.38
N ASP A 825 35.30 -8.24 18.78
CA ASP A 825 35.23 -8.77 17.42
C ASP A 825 34.85 -10.27 17.46
N PRO A 826 33.65 -10.65 17.00
CA PRO A 826 33.18 -12.04 17.01
C PRO A 826 33.90 -12.94 16.00
N THR A 827 34.72 -12.38 15.11
CA THR A 827 35.51 -13.13 14.13
C THR A 827 36.92 -13.45 14.63
N GLY A 828 37.32 -12.89 15.79
CA GLY A 828 38.70 -13.00 16.29
C GLY A 828 39.70 -12.14 15.49
N GLY A 829 39.21 -11.19 14.68
CA GLY A 829 40.04 -10.20 13.99
C GLY A 829 40.82 -9.31 14.97
N THR A 830 42.00 -8.85 14.57
CA THR A 830 42.89 -8.03 15.42
C THR A 830 43.05 -6.59 14.91
N ASP A 831 42.31 -6.21 13.85
CA ASP A 831 42.30 -4.84 13.33
C ASP A 831 41.31 -4.00 14.13
N PRO A 832 41.76 -2.99 14.91
CA PRO A 832 40.87 -2.13 15.70
C PRO A 832 39.95 -1.25 14.85
N ALA A 833 40.20 -1.10 13.54
CA ALA A 833 39.32 -0.40 12.61
C ALA A 833 38.25 -1.31 11.97
N SER A 834 38.24 -2.61 12.32
CA SER A 834 37.31 -3.60 11.78
C SER A 834 35.84 -3.19 12.04
N PRO A 835 34.98 -3.19 11.00
CA PRO A 835 33.55 -2.92 11.18
C PRO A 835 32.82 -4.06 11.89
N ASN A 836 33.48 -5.22 12.10
CA ASN A 836 32.91 -6.35 12.81
C ASN A 836 32.94 -6.17 14.34
N ILE A 837 33.69 -5.19 14.84
CA ILE A 837 33.78 -4.95 16.27
C ILE A 837 32.47 -4.37 16.78
N ILE A 838 31.87 -5.06 17.74
CA ILE A 838 30.68 -4.60 18.46
C ILE A 838 31.16 -3.86 19.69
N TRP A 839 31.04 -2.54 19.64
CA TRP A 839 31.50 -1.62 20.67
C TRP A 839 30.43 -1.33 21.75
N SER A 840 30.89 -1.03 22.96
CA SER A 840 30.09 -0.30 23.95
C SER A 840 29.92 1.17 23.52
N ASP A 841 29.00 1.86 24.20
CA ASP A 841 28.99 3.33 24.17
C ASP A 841 30.33 3.89 24.70
N TRP A 842 30.64 5.11 24.30
CA TRP A 842 31.80 5.84 24.79
C TRP A 842 31.60 6.26 26.25
N ASP A 843 32.57 5.91 27.09
CA ASP A 843 32.75 6.50 28.41
C ASP A 843 33.51 7.84 28.28
N SER A 844 33.00 8.86 28.95
CA SER A 844 33.60 10.19 29.02
C SER A 844 33.27 10.84 30.37
N GLN A 845 33.98 11.92 30.70
CA GLN A 845 33.67 12.75 31.85
C GLN A 845 33.16 14.11 31.40
N SER A 846 32.15 14.63 32.10
CA SER A 846 31.55 15.93 31.79
C SER A 846 32.24 17.10 32.50
N ALA A 847 32.89 16.83 33.63
CA ALA A 847 33.50 17.84 34.49
C ALA A 847 35.01 17.94 34.24
N TRP A 848 35.49 19.19 34.14
CA TRP A 848 36.92 19.50 34.00
C TRP A 848 37.71 19.08 35.25
N TYR A 849 38.87 18.46 35.01
CA TYR A 849 39.81 18.01 36.05
C TYR A 849 39.20 17.07 37.10
N TYR A 850 38.14 16.36 36.72
CA TYR A 850 37.47 15.35 37.52
C TYR A 850 37.53 13.99 36.83
N SER A 851 37.61 12.91 37.61
CA SER A 851 37.51 11.55 37.10
C SER A 851 37.07 10.56 38.18
N GLU A 852 36.27 9.58 37.76
CA GLU A 852 35.88 8.43 38.58
C GLU A 852 35.88 7.14 37.75
N TRP A 853 35.80 5.99 38.43
CA TRP A 853 35.78 4.68 37.78
C TRP A 853 34.35 4.31 37.41
N HIS A 854 34.12 4.03 36.13
CA HIS A 854 32.86 3.50 35.59
C HIS A 854 33.04 2.07 35.11
N ARG A 855 32.02 1.22 35.31
CA ARG A 855 32.00 -0.10 34.68
C ARG A 855 31.26 -0.01 33.36
N ILE A 856 31.96 -0.31 32.27
CA ILE A 856 31.38 -0.37 30.92
C ILE A 856 31.40 -1.80 30.39
N SER A 857 30.45 -2.12 29.50
CA SER A 857 30.32 -3.45 28.91
C SER A 857 29.79 -3.40 27.49
N THR A 858 30.17 -4.40 26.69
CA THR A 858 29.55 -4.63 25.37
C THR A 858 28.14 -5.19 25.54
N PRO A 859 27.28 -5.09 24.51
CA PRO A 859 26.15 -6.00 24.35
C PRO A 859 26.58 -7.47 24.35
N ILE A 860 25.61 -8.38 24.46
CA ILE A 860 25.84 -9.81 24.25
C ILE A 860 26.09 -10.05 22.76
N VAL A 861 27.20 -10.70 22.44
CA VAL A 861 27.68 -10.94 21.07
C VAL A 861 27.68 -12.44 20.78
N ALA A 862 26.94 -12.86 19.75
CA ALA A 862 27.00 -14.22 19.22
C ALA A 862 28.29 -14.43 18.42
N VAL A 863 28.96 -15.55 18.65
CA VAL A 863 30.27 -15.84 18.06
C VAL A 863 30.17 -17.15 17.30
N LEU A 864 30.45 -17.13 16.00
CA LEU A 864 30.39 -18.33 15.16
C LEU A 864 31.72 -19.09 15.10
N GLY A 865 32.84 -18.42 15.40
CA GLY A 865 34.18 -18.99 15.40
C GLY A 865 34.66 -19.48 16.77
N ASP A 866 35.86 -20.03 16.82
CA ASP A 866 36.50 -20.53 18.04
C ASP A 866 37.34 -19.47 18.78
N ARG A 867 37.27 -18.22 18.32
CA ARG A 867 38.05 -17.10 18.87
C ARG A 867 37.25 -15.81 18.85
N VAL A 868 37.52 -14.96 19.83
CA VAL A 868 37.08 -13.55 19.87
C VAL A 868 38.28 -12.67 20.19
N THR A 869 38.21 -11.42 19.78
CA THR A 869 39.16 -10.40 20.22
C THR A 869 38.44 -9.38 21.07
N VAL A 870 38.92 -9.17 22.29
CA VAL A 870 38.45 -8.09 23.16
C VAL A 870 39.35 -6.89 22.94
N PHE A 871 38.76 -5.73 22.65
CA PHE A 871 39.45 -4.47 22.45
C PHE A 871 39.11 -3.48 23.57
N LEU A 872 40.12 -2.76 24.05
CA LEU A 872 39.97 -1.58 24.90
C LEU A 872 40.52 -0.38 24.14
N GLU A 873 39.65 0.53 23.75
CA GLU A 873 40.02 1.72 22.98
C GLU A 873 39.98 2.97 23.84
N TYR A 874 41.02 3.78 23.72
CA TYR A 874 41.11 5.11 24.29
C TYR A 874 41.36 6.12 23.17
N LEU A 875 40.48 7.11 23.11
CA LEU A 875 40.52 8.19 22.13
C LEU A 875 40.90 9.48 22.83
N GLN A 876 41.94 10.13 22.32
CA GLN A 876 42.31 11.50 22.67
C GLN A 876 42.23 12.37 21.43
N GLN A 877 41.50 13.47 21.51
CA GLN A 877 41.28 14.41 20.42
C GLN A 877 41.26 15.84 20.97
N GLU A 878 41.44 16.84 20.10
CA GLU A 878 41.72 18.22 20.49
C GLU A 878 43.10 18.35 21.16
N THR A 879 44.02 19.11 20.55
CA THR A 879 45.36 19.25 21.13
C THR A 879 45.41 20.00 22.46
N PRO A 880 44.59 21.01 22.77
CA PRO A 880 44.71 21.75 24.03
C PRO A 880 44.45 20.90 25.29
N GLY A 881 45.08 21.28 26.40
CA GLY A 881 44.72 20.75 27.72
C GLY A 881 45.21 19.32 28.00
N TRP A 882 44.66 18.75 29.08
CA TRP A 882 44.97 17.40 29.58
C TRP A 882 43.96 16.37 29.09
N HIS A 883 44.47 15.19 28.75
CA HIS A 883 43.73 13.98 28.39
C HIS A 883 44.32 12.81 29.18
N ILE A 884 43.51 12.09 29.96
CA ILE A 884 43.93 10.85 30.61
C ILE A 884 42.85 9.79 30.41
N ASN A 885 43.31 8.58 30.08
CA ASN A 885 42.49 7.41 29.79
C ASN A 885 42.95 6.19 30.58
#